data_AF-A0ABD3FST4-F1
#
_entry.id   AF-A0ABD3FST4-F1
#
_cell.length_a   1.000
_cell.length_b   1.000
_cell.length_c   1.000
_cell.angle_alpha   90.00
_cell.angle_beta   90.00
_cell.angle_gamma   90.00
#
_symmetry.space_group_name_H-M   'P 1'
#
loop_
_entity.id
_entity.type
_entity.pdbx_description
1 polymer ?
#
loop_
_entity_poly.entity_id
_entity_poly.type
_entity_poly.pdbx_seq_one_letter_code
_entity_poly.pdbx_strand_id
1 'polypeptide(L)'
;MESSEASRDDRDDRMATQAGRRAELQKLSSEEGEWTLYRTLCQFRLGYFSFLVLMCILMFSVTFLMEIFFAIFLPSARMDPYFTVRAIVLLAFLPFALIFLSYCFEESSRLFLDAIDTREGSLANFCLSLCVCIHYVRHWREMPDDRLDREQFDAFRGDDEDQEAWARFVSWITAGPRYVLSTIYTNDPFNDKNKESEDEKRYELELLFQRQKSEESGHKHSSRFLRHRSSSSSSSSSDASNSPSARWKRALQVASTTVMFNTTHFDGPPLDFSTLVITDVLCPFVFELITMWTFLVSLVANMSPLAAFLDYIQCGFYIQAVYLGIWMICHFCSARNRKMREFVSNYRRRYREMQRELLDMENEKRAEHLWLVSIGFRAVEQFQTSFFTFVEASYECGGRIREICCPCRPEAANETSATIEERQSLQSGDEVQYNAGEGSEVITEGTCDPVTDANETQEALEGKQRIHKIGEHIRELNLWSKFSYDRRLRILCPIVIISAMISFYTFYLGWGIMGICLILLGDTIQAKFPQIFGLTFKSFITFFVILSFVFFSSTWAIGTFVQGGDFLVLPPTSDSLAASPPPFAMKPTKSPLHWTKVAEYPVCAVDLNSLDIVDFALIADSIYGWNTAVQVKSFTQRFNGTELGNWQYVSRNNEDAGHQVWTELYFPTINMTVIAVRGTATATDALEDLHYWFGVSVMQAANIFIPFLKQLPSQFVVEMLSMKFLRAVMPPPVYSELLDHVTVVQKRVGDRLVLTGHSLGGAMAAMVGAKTHTPAVSFSGPGLLYSRGRFDVDDESIRDYVMTVKPRRDIVPQVDELGGMVQEIECRRDNPLACHSTVTHMCELYAACGDKRKRDWSKATQCQEYFHGN
;
A
#
# COMPACT_ATOMS: atom_id res chain seq x y z
N MET A 1 44.44 36.98 21.02
CA MET A 1 43.62 35.80 21.34
C MET A 1 42.59 36.12 22.43
N GLU A 2 42.93 36.94 23.43
CA GLU A 2 41.99 37.47 24.45
C GLU A 2 40.85 38.32 23.87
N SER A 3 41.05 39.07 22.78
CA SER A 3 39.98 39.88 22.17
C SER A 3 38.88 39.05 21.48
N SER A 4 39.16 37.78 21.16
CA SER A 4 38.19 36.87 20.53
C SER A 4 37.41 36.04 21.55
N GLU A 5 37.90 35.89 22.78
CA GLU A 5 37.18 35.25 23.88
C GLU A 5 36.23 36.27 24.54
N ALA A 6 36.68 37.51 24.76
CA ALA A 6 35.83 38.59 25.25
C ALA A 6 34.68 38.94 24.28
N SER A 7 34.91 38.87 22.96
CA SER A 7 33.86 39.08 21.96
C SER A 7 32.88 37.90 21.83
N ARG A 8 33.23 36.73 22.38
CA ARG A 8 32.38 35.54 22.39
C ARG A 8 31.49 35.53 23.63
N ASP A 9 32.05 35.82 24.80
CA ASP A 9 31.26 36.02 26.03
C ASP A 9 30.26 37.18 25.88
N ASP A 10 30.66 38.31 25.27
CA ASP A 10 29.74 39.42 24.98
C ASP A 10 28.65 39.06 23.95
N ARG A 11 28.95 38.14 23.02
CA ARG A 11 27.95 37.61 22.10
C ARG A 11 26.98 36.69 22.83
N ASP A 12 27.47 35.82 23.69
CA ASP A 12 26.67 34.84 24.42
C ASP A 12 25.77 35.53 25.48
N ASP A 13 26.28 36.56 26.17
CA ASP A 13 25.49 37.41 27.07
C ASP A 13 24.43 38.22 26.33
N ARG A 14 24.72 38.71 25.11
CA ARG A 14 23.73 39.36 24.25
C ARG A 14 22.69 38.38 23.69
N MET A 15 23.10 37.14 23.40
CA MET A 15 22.21 36.06 22.93
C MET A 15 21.27 35.55 24.03
N ALA A 16 21.64 35.67 25.31
CA ALA A 16 20.76 35.36 26.44
C ALA A 16 19.59 36.37 26.60
N THR A 17 19.72 37.58 26.04
CA THR A 17 18.66 38.59 26.07
C THR A 17 17.52 38.27 25.09
N GLN A 18 16.30 38.73 25.39
CA GLN A 18 15.14 38.56 24.50
C GLN A 18 15.38 39.18 23.10
N ALA A 19 16.19 40.24 23.01
CA ALA A 19 16.55 40.89 21.75
C ALA A 19 17.53 40.06 20.91
N GLY A 20 18.53 39.42 21.54
CA GLY A 20 19.45 38.50 20.86
C GLY A 20 18.73 37.28 20.30
N ARG A 21 17.79 36.71 21.07
CA ARG A 21 16.94 35.60 20.64
C ARG A 21 16.06 35.95 19.44
N ARG A 22 15.44 37.14 19.43
CA ARG A 22 14.70 37.64 18.26
C ARG A 22 15.59 37.82 17.03
N ALA A 23 16.83 38.28 17.20
CA ALA A 23 17.77 38.46 16.08
C ALA A 23 18.20 37.11 15.46
N GLU A 24 18.38 36.06 16.27
CA GLU A 24 18.66 34.71 15.79
C GLU A 24 17.48 34.12 15.00
N LEU A 25 16.26 34.22 15.55
CA LEU A 25 15.05 33.77 14.86
C LEU A 25 14.80 34.53 13.55
N GLN A 26 15.11 35.83 13.50
CA GLN A 26 15.08 36.60 12.25
C GLN A 26 16.11 36.13 11.24
N LYS A 27 17.31 35.77 11.69
CA LYS A 27 18.36 35.21 10.83
C LYS A 27 17.93 33.84 10.27
N LEU A 28 17.41 32.96 11.11
CA LEU A 28 16.86 31.66 10.72
C LEU A 28 15.77 31.81 9.65
N SER A 29 14.83 32.74 9.86
CA SER A 29 13.77 33.05 8.89
C SER A 29 14.31 33.59 7.56
N SER A 30 15.38 34.40 7.58
CA SER A 30 15.97 34.94 6.35
C SER A 30 16.77 33.90 5.54
N GLU A 31 17.45 32.97 6.22
CA GLU A 31 18.26 31.91 5.57
C GLU A 31 17.39 30.75 5.06
N GLU A 32 16.18 30.57 5.60
CA GLU A 32 15.22 29.54 5.16
C GLU A 32 14.83 29.68 3.67
N GLY A 33 14.76 30.92 3.17
CA GLY A 33 14.42 31.23 1.78
C GLY A 33 15.51 30.88 0.75
N GLU A 34 16.79 30.82 1.15
CA GLU A 34 17.90 30.58 0.22
C GLU A 34 17.98 29.09 -0.21
N TRP A 35 17.54 28.18 0.65
CA TRP A 35 17.67 26.73 0.46
C TRP A 35 16.37 26.04 0.04
N THR A 36 15.29 26.79 -0.20
CA THR A 36 13.95 26.23 -0.46
C THR A 36 13.92 25.37 -1.73
N LEU A 37 14.62 25.78 -2.80
CA LEU A 37 14.69 25.03 -4.06
C LEU A 37 15.44 23.70 -3.89
N TYR A 38 16.55 23.69 -3.13
CA TYR A 38 17.27 22.45 -2.83
C TYR A 38 16.42 21.50 -1.96
N ARG A 39 15.75 22.03 -0.92
CA ARG A 39 14.89 21.24 -0.04
C ARG A 39 13.73 20.59 -0.80
N THR A 40 13.07 21.33 -1.68
CA THR A 40 11.97 20.82 -2.51
C THR A 40 12.42 19.75 -3.51
N LEU A 41 13.59 19.89 -4.12
CA LEU A 41 14.17 18.84 -4.98
C LEU A 41 14.52 17.56 -4.20
N CYS A 42 15.11 17.71 -3.02
CA CYS A 42 15.43 16.59 -2.13
C CYS A 42 14.15 15.85 -1.70
N GLN A 43 13.12 16.60 -1.30
CA GLN A 43 11.81 16.09 -0.93
C GLN A 43 11.14 15.31 -2.06
N PHE A 44 11.15 15.83 -3.29
CA PHE A 44 10.59 15.13 -4.44
C PHE A 44 11.29 13.79 -4.69
N ARG A 45 12.63 13.77 -4.63
CA ARG A 45 13.42 12.55 -4.85
C ARG A 45 13.19 11.51 -3.76
N LEU A 46 13.39 11.89 -2.50
CA LEU A 46 13.19 10.99 -1.35
C LEU A 46 11.74 10.52 -1.24
N GLY A 47 10.76 11.40 -1.53
CA GLY A 47 9.35 11.06 -1.60
C GLY A 47 9.07 10.02 -2.69
N TYR A 48 9.62 10.19 -3.89
CA TYR A 48 9.48 9.22 -4.99
C TYR A 48 10.11 7.86 -4.67
N PHE A 49 11.34 7.82 -4.14
CA PHE A 49 11.97 6.56 -3.76
C PHE A 49 11.25 5.86 -2.59
N SER A 50 10.79 6.64 -1.60
CA SER A 50 9.99 6.10 -0.48
C SER A 50 8.67 5.51 -0.98
N PHE A 51 8.05 6.16 -1.97
CA PHE A 51 6.87 5.64 -2.64
C PHE A 51 7.15 4.32 -3.39
N LEU A 52 8.27 4.22 -4.11
CA LEU A 52 8.66 2.98 -4.78
C LEU A 52 8.83 1.82 -3.77
N VAL A 53 9.51 2.06 -2.64
CA VAL A 53 9.68 1.08 -1.57
C VAL A 53 8.34 0.67 -0.95
N LEU A 54 7.47 1.64 -0.64
CA LEU A 54 6.12 1.41 -0.12
C LEU A 54 5.30 0.49 -1.04
N MET A 55 5.32 0.77 -2.35
CA MET A 55 4.61 -0.04 -3.34
C MET A 55 5.21 -1.43 -3.49
N CYS A 56 6.53 -1.57 -3.42
CA CYS A 56 7.18 -2.89 -3.39
C CYS A 56 6.73 -3.73 -2.19
N ILE A 57 6.65 -3.12 -1.00
CA ILE A 57 6.16 -3.80 0.21
C ILE A 57 4.69 -4.20 0.06
N LEU A 58 3.85 -3.32 -0.48
CA LEU A 58 2.44 -3.62 -0.74
C LEU A 58 2.29 -4.83 -1.68
N MET A 59 2.95 -4.79 -2.84
CA MET A 59 2.90 -5.87 -3.83
C MET A 59 3.44 -7.18 -3.27
N PHE A 60 4.63 -7.14 -2.64
CA PHE A 60 5.23 -8.31 -1.99
C PHE A 60 4.29 -8.90 -0.93
N SER A 61 3.66 -8.06 -0.10
CA SER A 61 2.76 -8.52 0.96
C SER A 61 1.53 -9.21 0.40
N VAL A 62 0.93 -8.67 -0.67
CA VAL A 62 -0.24 -9.27 -1.34
C VAL A 62 0.16 -10.60 -1.99
N THR A 63 1.28 -10.66 -2.71
CA THR A 63 1.77 -11.91 -3.31
C THR A 63 2.09 -12.95 -2.26
N PHE A 64 2.85 -12.59 -1.22
CA PHE A 64 3.24 -13.50 -0.14
C PHE A 64 2.04 -14.10 0.58
N LEU A 65 1.05 -13.28 0.93
CA LEU A 65 -0.14 -13.78 1.60
C LEU A 65 -0.92 -14.72 0.66
N MET A 66 -1.08 -14.37 -0.61
CA MET A 66 -1.77 -15.21 -1.59
C MET A 66 -1.06 -16.54 -1.86
N GLU A 67 0.28 -16.59 -1.81
CA GLU A 67 1.02 -17.86 -1.84
C GLU A 67 0.62 -18.79 -0.69
N ILE A 68 0.47 -18.25 0.52
CA ILE A 68 -0.01 -19.03 1.67
C ILE A 68 -1.41 -19.55 1.40
N PHE A 69 -2.31 -18.74 0.84
CA PHE A 69 -3.65 -19.19 0.47
C PHE A 69 -3.64 -20.29 -0.57
N PHE A 70 -2.87 -20.13 -1.63
CA PHE A 70 -2.75 -21.14 -2.67
C PHE A 70 -2.22 -22.47 -2.10
N ALA A 71 -1.24 -22.43 -1.20
CA ALA A 71 -0.71 -23.61 -0.53
C ALA A 71 -1.72 -24.34 0.37
N ILE A 72 -2.76 -23.65 0.85
CA ILE A 72 -3.81 -24.22 1.72
C ILE A 72 -5.02 -24.69 0.90
N PHE A 73 -5.47 -23.88 -0.06
CA PHE A 73 -6.79 -24.02 -0.66
C PHE A 73 -6.79 -24.56 -2.10
N LEU A 74 -5.64 -24.59 -2.79
CA LEU A 74 -5.60 -25.19 -4.13
C LEU A 74 -5.93 -26.69 -4.07
N PRO A 75 -6.73 -27.20 -5.02
CA PRO A 75 -6.98 -28.63 -5.14
C PRO A 75 -5.69 -29.45 -5.24
N SER A 76 -4.69 -28.97 -6.00
CA SER A 76 -3.37 -29.60 -6.11
C SER A 76 -2.63 -29.74 -4.78
N ALA A 77 -2.79 -28.78 -3.87
CA ALA A 77 -2.17 -28.86 -2.55
C ALA A 77 -2.71 -30.04 -1.72
N ARG A 78 -3.96 -30.49 -1.95
CA ARG A 78 -4.63 -31.55 -1.19
C ARG A 78 -4.06 -32.95 -1.43
N MET A 79 -3.36 -33.15 -2.55
CA MET A 79 -2.83 -34.45 -2.95
C MET A 79 -1.48 -34.78 -2.32
N ASP A 80 -0.91 -33.86 -1.56
CA ASP A 80 0.34 -34.08 -0.82
C ASP A 80 0.12 -34.95 0.43
N PRO A 81 0.99 -35.96 0.70
CA PRO A 81 0.89 -36.81 1.89
C PRO A 81 0.91 -36.04 3.22
N TYR A 82 1.53 -34.86 3.29
CA TYR A 82 1.61 -34.02 4.49
C TYR A 82 0.67 -32.81 4.46
N PHE A 83 -0.28 -32.79 3.52
CA PHE A 83 -1.19 -31.66 3.30
C PHE A 83 -1.85 -31.15 4.60
N THR A 84 -2.48 -32.04 5.38
CA THR A 84 -3.22 -31.64 6.58
C THR A 84 -2.34 -30.94 7.61
N VAL A 85 -1.14 -31.46 7.87
CA VAL A 85 -0.21 -30.88 8.84
C VAL A 85 0.30 -29.53 8.35
N ARG A 86 0.73 -29.45 7.08
CA ARG A 86 1.18 -28.20 6.47
C ARG A 86 0.09 -27.14 6.50
N ALA A 87 -1.13 -27.48 6.08
CA ALA A 87 -2.24 -26.55 6.02
C ALA A 87 -2.57 -25.97 7.40
N ILE A 88 -2.57 -26.82 8.45
CA ILE A 88 -2.78 -26.36 9.83
C ILE A 88 -1.65 -25.41 10.27
N VAL A 89 -0.39 -25.72 9.98
CA VAL A 89 0.75 -24.86 10.33
C VAL A 89 0.69 -23.52 9.59
N LEU A 90 0.41 -23.52 8.29
CA LEU A 90 0.27 -22.30 7.49
C LEU A 90 -0.92 -21.45 7.93
N LEU A 91 -2.06 -22.07 8.25
CA LEU A 91 -3.23 -21.39 8.81
C LEU A 91 -2.93 -20.77 10.18
N ALA A 92 -2.17 -21.45 11.04
CA ALA A 92 -1.74 -20.91 12.33
C ALA A 92 -0.73 -19.77 12.17
N PHE A 93 0.10 -19.79 11.13
CA PHE A 93 1.09 -18.75 10.82
C PHE A 93 0.48 -17.50 10.18
N LEU A 94 -0.59 -17.66 9.38
CA LEU A 94 -1.21 -16.60 8.59
C LEU A 94 -1.53 -15.31 9.40
N PRO A 95 -2.12 -15.36 10.61
CA PRO A 95 -2.36 -14.15 11.41
C PRO A 95 -1.07 -13.41 11.80
N PHE A 96 0.01 -14.14 12.10
CA PHE A 96 1.30 -13.55 12.46
C PHE A 96 1.95 -12.89 11.24
N ALA A 97 1.93 -13.57 10.09
CA ALA A 97 2.38 -13.01 8.82
C ALA A 97 1.64 -11.71 8.48
N LEU A 98 0.32 -11.71 8.59
CA LEU A 98 -0.52 -10.56 8.29
C LEU A 98 -0.24 -9.39 9.24
N ILE A 99 -0.05 -9.62 10.54
CA ILE A 99 0.33 -8.57 11.49
C ILE A 99 1.72 -8.00 11.16
N PHE A 100 2.70 -8.86 10.85
CA PHE A 100 4.05 -8.43 10.51
C PHE A 100 4.10 -7.60 9.22
N LEU A 101 3.44 -8.06 8.16
CA LEU A 101 3.38 -7.34 6.88
C LEU A 101 2.62 -6.03 7.00
N SER A 102 1.53 -6.00 7.78
CA SER A 102 0.79 -4.77 8.07
C SER A 102 1.65 -3.75 8.83
N TYR A 103 2.56 -4.23 9.70
CA TYR A 103 3.52 -3.38 10.39
C TYR A 103 4.57 -2.80 9.41
N CYS A 104 5.16 -3.62 8.54
CA CYS A 104 6.07 -3.14 7.49
C CYS A 104 5.41 -2.11 6.57
N PHE A 105 4.13 -2.32 6.22
CA PHE A 105 3.36 -1.38 5.42
C PHE A 105 3.09 -0.06 6.16
N GLU A 106 2.75 -0.11 7.45
CA GLU A 106 2.58 1.10 8.27
C GLU A 106 3.88 1.91 8.36
N GLU A 107 5.01 1.27 8.65
CA GLU A 107 6.29 1.99 8.79
C GLU A 107 6.79 2.56 7.46
N SER A 108 6.59 1.84 6.35
CA SER A 108 6.89 2.38 5.02
C SER A 108 5.97 3.53 4.63
N SER A 109 4.70 3.51 5.04
CA SER A 109 3.78 4.62 4.84
C SER A 109 4.18 5.84 5.68
N ARG A 110 4.59 5.65 6.94
CA ARG A 110 5.11 6.74 7.78
C ARG A 110 6.36 7.38 7.19
N LEU A 111 7.32 6.56 6.75
CA LEU A 111 8.54 7.05 6.11
C LEU A 111 8.23 7.80 4.81
N PHE A 112 7.27 7.33 4.02
CA PHE A 112 6.81 8.04 2.82
C PHE A 112 6.16 9.39 3.17
N LEU A 113 5.27 9.43 4.16
CA LEU A 113 4.65 10.66 4.64
C LEU A 113 5.69 11.65 5.20
N ASP A 114 6.71 11.15 5.89
CA ASP A 114 7.84 11.93 6.41
C ASP A 114 8.74 12.47 5.28
N ALA A 115 8.92 11.69 4.21
CA ALA A 115 9.70 12.12 3.06
C ALA A 115 9.02 13.25 2.28
N ILE A 116 7.68 13.30 2.25
CA ILE A 116 6.89 14.34 1.57
C ILE A 116 6.48 15.51 2.48
N ASP A 117 6.84 15.51 3.77
CA ASP A 117 6.46 16.61 4.66
C ASP A 117 7.23 17.90 4.30
N THR A 118 6.48 18.97 4.09
CA THR A 118 7.02 20.30 3.75
C THR A 118 7.42 21.10 4.98
N ARG A 119 6.95 20.72 6.18
CA ARG A 119 7.05 21.54 7.40
C ARG A 119 8.47 21.64 7.95
N GLU A 120 9.21 20.54 7.95
CA GLU A 120 10.51 20.44 8.63
C GLU A 120 11.65 20.01 7.68
N GLY A 121 11.35 19.80 6.39
CA GLY A 121 12.26 19.19 5.42
C GLY A 121 12.01 17.68 5.30
N SER A 122 12.58 17.06 4.26
CA SER A 122 12.38 15.63 4.00
C SER A 122 13.04 14.77 5.08
N LEU A 123 12.35 13.73 5.55
CA LEU A 123 12.84 12.75 6.53
C LEU A 123 13.11 13.31 7.95
N ALA A 124 12.39 14.34 8.36
CA ALA A 124 12.58 14.99 9.66
C ALA A 124 12.34 14.04 10.84
N ASN A 125 11.29 13.21 10.78
CA ASN A 125 10.99 12.25 11.84
C ASN A 125 12.01 11.11 11.85
N PHE A 126 12.43 10.65 10.68
CA PHE A 126 13.52 9.68 10.56
C PHE A 126 14.79 10.17 11.23
N CYS A 127 15.25 11.38 10.89
CA CYS A 127 16.42 12.01 11.52
C CYS A 127 16.25 12.13 13.04
N LEU A 128 15.09 12.58 13.51
CA LEU A 128 14.82 12.70 14.94
C LEU A 128 14.90 11.34 15.65
N SER A 129 14.26 10.30 15.10
CA SER A 129 14.27 8.96 15.70
C SER A 129 15.68 8.37 15.80
N LEU A 130 16.50 8.54 14.75
CA LEU A 130 17.88 8.10 14.71
C LEU A 130 18.73 8.87 15.73
N CYS A 131 18.55 10.19 15.78
CA CYS A 131 19.24 11.07 16.73
C CYS A 131 18.93 10.67 18.18
N VAL A 132 17.67 10.41 18.50
CA VAL A 132 17.23 9.99 19.85
C VAL A 132 17.79 8.61 20.20
N CYS A 133 17.84 7.66 19.26
CA CYS A 133 18.49 6.37 19.49
C CYS A 133 19.99 6.52 19.83
N ILE A 134 20.73 7.31 19.04
CA ILE A 134 22.17 7.52 19.26
C ILE A 134 22.41 8.25 20.58
N HIS A 135 21.62 9.29 20.86
CA HIS A 135 21.73 10.08 22.08
C HIS A 135 21.37 9.25 23.32
N TYR A 136 20.33 8.41 23.25
CA TYR A 136 19.97 7.49 24.33
C TYR A 136 21.11 6.50 24.63
N VAL A 137 21.76 5.93 23.62
CA VAL A 137 22.91 5.03 23.82
C VAL A 137 24.07 5.75 24.52
N ARG A 138 24.30 7.03 24.20
CA ARG A 138 25.36 7.85 24.80
C ARG A 138 25.06 8.25 26.25
N HIS A 139 23.82 8.60 26.57
CA HIS A 139 23.44 9.25 27.84
C HIS A 139 22.38 8.49 28.65
N TRP A 140 22.29 7.17 28.50
CA TRP A 140 21.20 6.35 29.08
C TRP A 140 21.00 6.52 30.60
N ARG A 141 22.07 6.87 31.34
CA ARG A 141 22.05 7.06 32.81
C ARG A 141 21.45 8.40 33.26
N GLU A 142 21.44 9.40 32.39
CA GLU A 142 21.05 10.78 32.70
C GLU A 142 19.64 11.11 32.18
N MET A 143 18.99 10.15 31.52
CA MET A 143 17.66 10.29 30.94
C MET A 143 16.55 10.36 32.01
N PRO A 144 15.56 11.27 31.84
CA PRO A 144 14.53 11.53 32.84
C PRO A 144 13.67 10.27 33.12
N ASP A 145 13.35 10.06 34.39
CA ASP A 145 12.45 8.99 34.85
C ASP A 145 11.05 9.55 35.09
N ASP A 146 10.08 8.96 34.40
CA ASP A 146 8.69 9.39 34.34
C ASP A 146 7.90 8.91 35.59
N ARG A 147 8.16 9.54 36.74
CA ARG A 147 7.55 9.20 38.05
C ARG A 147 6.13 9.76 38.25
N LEU A 148 5.61 10.63 37.38
CA LEU A 148 4.36 11.36 37.64
C LEU A 148 3.08 10.55 37.36
N ASP A 149 3.06 9.66 36.36
CA ASP A 149 1.80 8.98 35.99
C ASP A 149 1.50 7.68 36.77
N ARG A 150 2.48 7.01 37.38
CA ARG A 150 2.24 5.66 37.91
C ARG A 150 1.42 5.67 39.21
N GLU A 151 1.66 6.61 40.11
CA GLU A 151 0.95 6.66 41.40
C GLU A 151 -0.47 7.23 41.29
N GLN A 152 -0.76 8.08 40.30
CA GLN A 152 -2.10 8.65 40.07
C GLN A 152 -3.00 7.77 39.17
N PHE A 153 -2.41 7.08 38.19
CA PHE A 153 -3.16 6.22 37.27
C PHE A 153 -3.52 4.86 37.90
N ASP A 154 -2.66 4.31 38.75
CA ASP A 154 -2.95 3.08 39.52
C ASP A 154 -3.93 3.35 40.69
N ALA A 155 -4.03 4.59 41.19
CA ALA A 155 -4.98 4.97 42.24
C ALA A 155 -6.43 5.14 41.74
N PHE A 156 -6.65 5.27 40.42
CA PHE A 156 -7.97 5.47 39.81
C PHE A 156 -8.61 4.18 39.25
N ARG A 157 -7.90 3.05 39.30
CA ARG A 157 -8.38 1.76 38.79
C ARG A 157 -8.60 0.83 39.98
N GLY A 158 -9.78 0.92 40.59
CA GLY A 158 -10.17 0.00 41.66
C GLY A 158 -10.23 -1.45 41.15
N ASP A 159 -9.64 -2.37 41.91
CA ASP A 159 -9.55 -3.81 41.61
C ASP A 159 -10.92 -4.54 41.64
N ASP A 160 -12.04 -3.85 41.92
CA ASP A 160 -13.34 -4.49 42.19
C ASP A 160 -14.38 -4.43 41.05
N GLU A 161 -14.14 -3.73 39.94
CA GLU A 161 -15.14 -3.59 38.85
C GLU A 161 -15.22 -4.79 37.88
N ASP A 162 -14.16 -5.59 37.77
CA ASP A 162 -14.06 -6.68 36.77
C ASP A 162 -14.86 -7.94 37.14
N GLN A 163 -15.24 -8.09 38.41
CA GLN A 163 -15.90 -9.28 38.97
C GLN A 163 -17.43 -9.14 38.97
N GLU A 164 -17.95 -7.92 39.16
CA GLU A 164 -19.39 -7.62 39.11
C GLU A 164 -19.95 -7.59 37.68
N ALA A 165 -19.12 -7.25 36.68
CA ALA A 165 -19.49 -7.25 35.27
C ALA A 165 -19.82 -8.66 34.74
N TRP A 166 -19.22 -9.71 35.33
CA TRP A 166 -19.42 -11.09 34.91
C TRP A 166 -20.75 -11.69 35.39
N ALA A 167 -21.26 -11.23 36.53
CA ALA A 167 -22.55 -11.67 37.07
C ALA A 167 -23.75 -11.13 36.26
N ARG A 168 -23.61 -9.95 35.65
CA ARG A 168 -24.68 -9.33 34.83
C ARG A 168 -24.78 -9.91 33.41
N PHE A 169 -23.72 -10.54 32.90
CA PHE A 169 -23.63 -11.13 31.57
C PHE A 169 -24.55 -12.35 31.37
N VAL A 170 -24.81 -13.13 32.43
CA VAL A 170 -25.63 -14.36 32.36
C VAL A 170 -27.12 -14.07 32.16
N SER A 171 -27.58 -12.84 32.46
CA SER A 171 -29.00 -12.47 32.46
C SER A 171 -29.53 -11.93 31.12
N TRP A 172 -28.67 -11.67 30.13
CA TRP A 172 -29.01 -10.74 29.04
C TRP A 172 -28.77 -11.30 27.62
N ILE A 173 -29.00 -12.60 27.44
CA ILE A 173 -28.68 -13.39 26.22
C ILE A 173 -29.58 -13.10 24.99
N THR A 174 -30.48 -12.10 25.01
CA THR A 174 -31.44 -11.90 23.91
C THR A 174 -31.57 -10.45 23.44
N ALA A 175 -30.91 -10.14 22.32
CA ALA A 175 -31.19 -9.07 21.32
C ALA A 175 -29.96 -8.17 21.02
N GLY A 176 -29.60 -8.06 19.73
CA GLY A 176 -28.62 -7.09 19.19
C GLY A 176 -29.25 -6.24 18.05
N PRO A 177 -28.50 -5.68 17.07
CA PRO A 177 -27.18 -5.02 17.08
C PRO A 177 -27.07 -3.72 16.20
N ARG A 178 -26.01 -2.87 16.33
CA ARG A 178 -25.06 -2.36 15.28
C ARG A 178 -24.25 -1.05 15.58
N TYR A 179 -23.10 -0.98 14.90
CA TYR A 179 -21.80 -0.22 14.97
C TYR A 179 -21.84 1.34 14.83
N VAL A 180 -21.03 2.14 15.56
CA VAL A 180 -19.64 2.68 15.33
C VAL A 180 -19.50 3.97 14.52
N LEU A 181 -18.92 4.99 15.16
CA LEU A 181 -17.85 5.88 14.68
C LEU A 181 -17.50 6.91 15.77
N SER A 182 -16.23 7.31 15.83
CA SER A 182 -15.60 8.32 16.72
C SER A 182 -15.06 7.81 18.06
N THR A 183 -13.73 7.58 18.11
CA THR A 183 -12.80 8.01 19.17
C THR A 183 -11.44 7.37 18.89
N ILE A 184 -10.53 8.12 18.26
CA ILE A 184 -9.11 7.75 18.19
C ILE A 184 -8.30 9.01 18.52
N TYR A 185 -7.87 9.11 19.78
CA TYR A 185 -6.68 9.86 20.14
C TYR A 185 -5.48 8.97 19.78
N THR A 186 -4.67 9.37 18.79
CA THR A 186 -3.42 8.69 18.45
C THR A 186 -2.31 9.19 19.36
N ASN A 187 -1.99 8.46 20.43
CA ASN A 187 -0.86 8.76 21.31
C ASN A 187 0.48 8.33 20.69
N ASP A 188 0.75 8.67 19.43
CA ASP A 188 2.06 8.43 18.79
C ASP A 188 3.04 9.57 19.18
N PRO A 189 4.23 9.27 19.76
CA PRO A 189 5.23 10.30 20.09
C PRO A 189 5.71 11.07 18.85
N PHE A 190 5.65 10.46 17.66
CA PHE A 190 6.06 11.07 16.39
C PHE A 190 4.88 11.65 15.57
N ASN A 191 3.65 11.64 16.09
CA ASN A 191 2.56 12.41 15.50
C ASN A 191 2.43 13.78 16.20
N ASP A 192 2.47 14.87 15.42
CA ASP A 192 2.44 16.24 15.97
C ASP A 192 1.08 16.95 15.87
N LYS A 193 0.03 16.25 15.41
CA LYS A 193 -1.28 16.86 15.20
C LYS A 193 -2.07 16.96 16.51
N ASN A 194 -2.71 18.11 16.73
CA ASN A 194 -3.71 18.38 17.78
C ASN A 194 -3.23 18.14 19.24
N LYS A 195 -1.97 18.46 19.56
CA LYS A 195 -1.38 18.29 20.91
C LYS A 195 -1.49 19.53 21.83
N GLU A 196 -2.19 20.57 21.42
CA GLU A 196 -2.31 21.83 22.18
C GLU A 196 -2.89 21.63 23.58
N SER A 197 -3.94 20.81 23.70
CA SER A 197 -4.56 20.50 25.00
C SER A 197 -3.67 19.66 25.93
N GLU A 198 -2.71 18.90 25.39
CA GLU A 198 -1.73 18.13 26.18
C GLU A 198 -0.61 19.04 26.68
N ASP A 199 -0.12 19.93 25.80
CA ASP A 199 0.89 20.94 26.15
C ASP A 199 0.39 21.87 27.25
N GLU A 200 -0.88 22.30 27.19
CA GLU A 200 -1.51 23.18 28.17
C GLU A 200 -1.64 22.51 29.54
N LYS A 201 -2.18 21.28 29.59
CA LYS A 201 -2.27 20.50 30.84
C LYS A 201 -0.91 20.26 31.50
N ARG A 202 0.13 20.03 30.69
CA ARG A 202 1.49 19.82 31.19
C ARG A 202 2.12 21.12 31.69
N TYR A 203 1.87 22.23 31.01
CA TYR A 203 2.29 23.55 31.47
C TYR A 203 1.64 23.92 32.82
N GLU A 204 0.36 23.60 32.99
CA GLU A 204 -0.33 23.75 34.27
C GLU A 204 0.32 22.88 35.37
N LEU A 205 0.62 21.61 35.08
CA LEU A 205 1.32 20.71 36.01
C LEU A 205 2.72 21.22 36.39
N GLU A 206 3.48 21.77 35.44
CA GLU A 206 4.78 22.39 35.68
C GLU A 206 4.67 23.62 36.59
N LEU A 207 3.65 24.46 36.37
CA LEU A 207 3.35 25.61 37.22
C LEU A 207 2.96 25.18 38.65
N LEU A 208 2.16 24.12 38.78
CA LEU A 208 1.78 23.55 40.08
C LEU A 208 3.00 22.99 40.83
N PHE A 209 3.89 22.28 40.14
CA PHE A 209 5.12 21.77 40.72
C PHE A 209 6.09 22.88 41.12
N GLN A 210 6.24 23.92 40.30
CA GLN A 210 7.04 25.10 40.63
C GLN A 210 6.48 25.82 41.86
N ARG A 211 5.14 25.93 42.00
CA ARG A 211 4.51 26.45 43.22
C ARG A 211 4.83 25.58 44.44
N GLN A 212 4.66 24.26 44.36
CA GLN A 212 5.00 23.35 45.47
C GLN A 212 6.47 23.46 45.90
N LYS A 213 7.39 23.58 44.94
CA LYS A 213 8.82 23.74 45.22
C LYS A 213 9.14 25.10 45.83
N SER A 214 8.42 26.15 45.42
CA SER A 214 8.51 27.49 46.02
C SER A 214 7.97 27.49 47.46
N GLU A 215 6.89 26.76 47.74
CA GLU A 215 6.30 26.59 49.07
C GLU A 215 7.20 25.76 50.01
N GLU A 216 7.79 24.66 49.53
CA GLU A 216 8.78 23.90 50.31
C GLU A 216 10.07 24.70 50.59
N SER A 217 10.51 25.52 49.64
CA SER A 217 11.65 26.42 49.84
C SER A 217 11.33 27.56 50.81
N GLY A 218 10.08 28.05 50.82
CA GLY A 218 9.57 29.02 51.79
C GLY A 218 9.45 28.45 53.21
N HIS A 219 9.05 27.18 53.35
CA HIS A 219 8.99 26.50 54.66
C HIS A 219 10.37 26.10 55.21
N LYS A 220 11.37 25.83 54.36
CA LYS A 220 12.75 25.59 54.81
C LYS A 220 13.52 26.86 55.17
N HIS A 221 13.08 28.04 54.71
CA HIS A 221 13.75 29.31 55.03
C HIS A 221 13.31 29.94 56.36
N SER A 222 12.22 29.48 56.98
CA SER A 222 11.71 30.01 58.26
C SER A 222 12.21 29.28 59.53
N SER A 223 13.03 28.23 59.41
CA SER A 223 13.50 27.44 60.57
C SER A 223 15.05 27.35 60.70
N ARG A 224 15.80 28.18 59.98
CA ARG A 224 17.29 28.18 60.04
C ARG A 224 17.95 29.55 60.20
N PHE A 225 17.28 30.47 60.92
CA PHE A 225 17.94 31.67 61.45
C PHE A 225 17.89 31.61 62.98
N LEU A 226 18.98 31.10 63.58
CA LEU A 226 19.44 31.21 64.99
C LEU A 226 20.03 29.89 65.50
N ARG A 227 21.30 29.60 65.15
CA ARG A 227 22.35 29.25 66.13
C ARG A 227 23.68 28.86 65.47
N HIS A 228 24.72 29.50 66.00
CA HIS A 228 26.12 29.10 66.09
C HIS A 228 27.07 29.20 64.88
N ARG A 229 27.78 30.34 64.94
CA ARG A 229 29.15 30.65 64.56
C ARG A 229 30.19 29.71 65.22
N SER A 230 31.39 29.70 64.62
CA SER A 230 32.71 29.13 65.01
C SER A 230 32.99 27.69 64.54
N SER A 231 34.15 27.31 63.99
CA SER A 231 35.41 27.98 63.64
C SER A 231 36.32 26.98 62.89
N SER A 232 37.25 27.53 62.08
CA SER A 232 38.58 26.99 61.71
C SER A 232 38.72 25.64 61.00
N SER A 233 39.29 25.64 59.79
CA SER A 233 40.75 25.44 59.61
C SER A 233 41.16 25.41 58.12
N SER A 234 42.39 25.86 57.95
CA SER A 234 43.22 26.11 56.76
C SER A 234 43.59 24.90 55.90
N SER A 235 43.81 25.12 54.61
CA SER A 235 45.12 24.84 53.97
C SER A 235 45.21 25.40 52.55
N SER A 236 46.44 25.63 52.13
CA SER A 236 46.95 26.56 51.13
C SER A 236 47.44 25.90 49.84
N SER A 237 47.78 26.74 48.84
CA SER A 237 48.70 26.53 47.69
C SER A 237 48.20 25.60 46.56
N SER A 238 48.48 25.81 45.27
CA SER A 238 49.23 26.80 44.49
C SER A 238 48.98 26.53 43.00
N ASP A 239 49.37 27.49 42.16
CA ASP A 239 49.31 27.54 40.70
C ASP A 239 49.72 26.29 39.90
N ALA A 240 49.15 26.24 38.68
CA ALA A 240 49.72 25.83 37.38
C ALA A 240 48.98 24.69 36.66
N SER A 241 48.31 25.02 35.55
CA SER A 241 48.71 24.59 34.20
C SER A 241 47.58 24.78 33.18
N ASN A 242 47.87 25.62 32.18
CA ASN A 242 47.15 25.68 30.92
C ASN A 242 47.28 24.32 30.19
N SER A 243 46.20 23.57 30.10
CA SER A 243 46.10 22.34 29.31
C SER A 243 45.16 22.54 28.10
N PRO A 244 45.54 22.11 26.87
CA PRO A 244 44.67 22.16 25.69
C PRO A 244 43.41 21.29 25.82
N SER A 245 43.33 20.40 26.81
CA SER A 245 42.13 19.62 27.14
C SER A 245 41.01 20.44 27.80
N ALA A 246 41.32 21.63 28.32
CA ALA A 246 40.31 22.56 28.83
C ALA A 246 39.66 23.41 27.73
N ARG A 247 40.36 23.65 26.61
CA ARG A 247 39.84 24.41 25.45
C ARG A 247 38.82 23.61 24.64
N TRP A 248 39.04 22.30 24.49
CA TRP A 248 38.06 21.40 23.86
C TRP A 248 36.82 21.15 24.72
N LYS A 249 36.98 21.08 26.05
CA LYS A 249 35.84 20.98 26.97
C LYS A 249 35.00 22.26 27.02
N ARG A 250 35.60 23.44 26.87
CA ARG A 250 34.87 24.71 26.75
C ARG A 250 34.22 24.90 25.37
N ALA A 251 34.84 24.44 24.28
CA ALA A 251 34.20 24.44 22.96
C ALA A 251 32.99 23.49 22.89
N LEU A 252 33.01 22.39 23.65
CA LEU A 252 31.87 21.49 23.85
C LEU A 252 30.76 22.09 24.72
N GLN A 253 31.11 22.95 25.69
CA GLN A 253 30.13 23.74 26.46
C GLN A 253 29.55 24.92 25.66
N VAL A 254 30.29 25.46 24.69
CA VAL A 254 29.83 26.55 23.80
C VAL A 254 28.92 26.04 22.67
N ALA A 255 28.89 24.74 22.40
CA ALA A 255 27.88 24.13 21.53
C ALA A 255 26.57 23.81 22.28
N SER A 256 26.50 24.04 23.60
CA SER A 256 25.31 23.76 24.42
C SER A 256 24.39 24.99 24.61
N THR A 257 24.59 26.07 23.85
CA THR A 257 23.87 27.35 24.04
C THR A 257 23.06 27.81 22.82
N THR A 258 22.77 26.92 21.86
CA THR A 258 21.98 27.27 20.65
C THR A 258 20.69 26.47 20.48
N VAL A 259 20.08 26.00 21.58
CA VAL A 259 18.64 25.71 21.66
C VAL A 259 18.18 26.09 23.08
N MET A 260 17.07 26.82 23.17
CA MET A 260 16.62 27.57 24.34
C MET A 260 16.19 26.78 25.59
N PHE A 261 16.27 27.52 26.71
CA PHE A 261 15.54 27.46 27.99
C PHE A 261 16.14 26.66 29.17
N ASN A 262 16.08 27.35 30.32
CA ASN A 262 16.41 26.93 31.68
C ASN A 262 16.12 25.43 31.89
N THR A 263 17.16 24.62 32.14
CA THR A 263 17.04 23.18 32.38
C THR A 263 16.07 22.94 33.53
N THR A 264 14.81 22.63 33.21
CA THR A 264 13.91 22.09 34.23
C THR A 264 14.37 20.65 34.50
N HIS A 265 14.15 20.17 35.73
CA HIS A 265 14.51 18.80 36.12
C HIS A 265 13.87 17.71 35.22
N PHE A 266 12.92 18.09 34.35
CA PHE A 266 12.11 17.21 33.52
C PHE A 266 12.64 17.03 32.07
N ASP A 267 13.62 17.84 31.63
CA ASP A 267 13.99 17.92 30.21
C ASP A 267 15.10 16.94 29.76
N GLY A 268 15.81 16.27 30.69
CA GLY A 268 16.95 15.41 30.35
C GLY A 268 18.19 16.18 29.86
N PRO A 269 19.27 15.48 29.44
CA PRO A 269 20.46 16.14 28.91
C PRO A 269 20.17 16.80 27.54
N PRO A 270 20.78 17.97 27.23
CA PRO A 270 20.56 18.62 25.93
C PRO A 270 21.06 17.74 24.79
N LEU A 271 20.34 17.77 23.66
CA LEU A 271 20.75 17.09 22.43
C LEU A 271 22.15 17.58 22.02
N ASP A 272 23.10 16.65 21.93
CA ASP A 272 24.45 16.99 21.45
C ASP A 272 24.34 17.50 20.01
N PHE A 273 24.76 18.75 19.76
CA PHE A 273 24.81 19.35 18.42
C PHE A 273 25.57 18.46 17.42
N SER A 274 26.60 17.75 17.88
CA SER A 274 27.33 16.78 17.07
C SER A 274 26.46 15.62 16.56
N THR A 275 25.45 15.18 17.32
CA THR A 275 24.53 14.10 16.93
C THR A 275 23.53 14.58 15.88
N LEU A 276 23.04 15.82 16.02
CA LEU A 276 22.18 16.47 15.03
C LEU A 276 22.91 16.64 13.71
N VAL A 277 24.10 17.24 13.73
CA VAL A 277 24.93 17.42 12.53
C VAL A 277 25.28 16.09 11.87
N ILE A 278 25.62 15.05 12.63
CA ILE A 278 25.88 13.72 12.07
C ILE A 278 24.64 13.21 11.34
N THR A 279 23.46 13.33 11.93
CA THR A 279 22.22 12.77 11.37
C THR A 279 21.72 13.55 10.16
N ASP A 280 21.78 14.89 10.24
CA ASP A 280 21.34 15.82 9.20
C ASP A 280 22.29 15.84 8.00
N VAL A 281 23.58 15.50 8.19
CA VAL A 281 24.53 15.28 7.09
C VAL A 281 24.45 13.85 6.57
N LEU A 282 24.25 12.83 7.41
CA LEU A 282 24.23 11.45 6.93
C LEU A 282 23.03 11.10 6.06
N CYS A 283 21.87 11.73 6.24
CA CYS A 283 20.66 11.31 5.53
C CYS A 283 20.56 11.93 4.11
N PRO A 284 20.44 13.26 3.94
CA PRO A 284 20.31 13.85 2.61
C PRO A 284 21.63 13.88 1.82
N PHE A 285 22.77 14.17 2.45
CA PHE A 285 24.02 14.38 1.72
C PHE A 285 24.68 13.06 1.28
N VAL A 286 24.62 12.00 2.10
CA VAL A 286 25.14 10.68 1.69
C VAL A 286 24.26 10.09 0.58
N PHE A 287 22.93 10.23 0.69
CA PHE A 287 22.01 9.82 -0.37
C PHE A 287 22.36 10.51 -1.70
N GLU A 288 22.50 11.83 -1.70
CA GLU A 288 22.83 12.62 -2.89
C GLU A 288 24.22 12.30 -3.44
N LEU A 289 25.25 12.19 -2.60
CA LEU A 289 26.60 11.86 -3.05
C LEU A 289 26.67 10.47 -3.70
N ILE A 290 26.08 9.46 -3.06
CA ILE A 290 26.15 8.09 -3.56
C ILE A 290 25.36 7.97 -4.87
N THR A 291 24.14 8.52 -4.92
CA THR A 291 23.30 8.43 -6.14
C THR A 291 23.88 9.26 -7.29
N MET A 292 24.44 10.44 -7.03
CA MET A 292 25.14 11.21 -8.08
C MET A 292 26.41 10.51 -8.55
N TRP A 293 27.17 9.92 -7.63
CA TRP A 293 28.36 9.15 -7.97
C TRP A 293 28.03 7.95 -8.87
N THR A 294 26.99 7.18 -8.53
CA THR A 294 26.56 6.04 -9.37
C THR A 294 26.11 6.51 -10.74
N PHE A 295 25.34 7.59 -10.84
CA PHE A 295 24.97 8.17 -12.13
C PHE A 295 26.20 8.54 -12.97
N LEU A 296 27.18 9.24 -12.40
CA LEU A 296 28.39 9.67 -13.12
C LEU A 296 29.23 8.48 -13.59
N VAL A 297 29.44 7.49 -12.73
CA VAL A 297 30.20 6.28 -13.08
C VAL A 297 29.51 5.52 -14.20
N SER A 298 28.20 5.30 -14.11
CA SER A 298 27.43 4.59 -15.14
C SER A 298 27.34 5.36 -16.45
N LEU A 299 27.27 6.69 -16.40
CA LEU A 299 27.28 7.53 -17.60
C LEU A 299 28.61 7.40 -18.35
N VAL A 300 29.73 7.40 -17.63
CA VAL A 300 31.08 7.23 -18.20
C VAL A 300 31.30 5.81 -18.72
N ALA A 301 30.80 4.79 -18.00
CA ALA A 301 30.99 3.39 -18.37
C ALA A 301 30.15 2.97 -19.58
N ASN A 302 28.85 3.33 -19.61
CA ASN A 302 27.90 2.84 -20.61
C ASN A 302 27.67 3.83 -21.76
N MET A 303 28.13 5.09 -21.64
CA MET A 303 27.89 6.17 -22.61
C MET A 303 26.41 6.34 -22.98
N SER A 304 25.51 5.95 -22.07
CA SER A 304 24.06 5.96 -22.25
C SER A 304 23.41 6.70 -21.08
N PRO A 305 22.80 7.87 -21.32
CA PRO A 305 22.08 8.61 -20.28
C PRO A 305 20.92 7.81 -19.68
N LEU A 306 20.27 6.96 -20.49
CA LEU A 306 19.17 6.11 -20.03
C LEU A 306 19.66 5.04 -19.04
N ALA A 307 20.77 4.38 -19.35
CA ALA A 307 21.35 3.37 -18.47
C ALA A 307 21.82 4.00 -17.14
N ALA A 308 22.49 5.15 -17.21
CA ALA A 308 22.92 5.88 -16.02
C ALA A 308 21.73 6.32 -15.14
N PHE A 309 20.62 6.74 -15.76
CA PHE A 309 19.41 7.11 -15.04
C PHE A 309 18.73 5.91 -14.36
N LEU A 310 18.72 4.74 -15.00
CA LEU A 310 18.21 3.51 -14.39
C LEU A 310 19.07 3.10 -13.19
N ASP A 311 20.40 3.11 -13.32
CA ASP A 311 21.31 2.79 -12.22
C ASP A 311 21.17 3.78 -11.04
N TYR A 312 20.92 5.06 -11.34
CA TYR A 312 20.56 6.07 -10.33
C TYR A 312 19.29 5.69 -9.57
N ILE A 313 18.22 5.31 -10.29
CA ILE A 313 16.95 4.90 -9.66
C ILE A 313 17.15 3.66 -8.78
N GLN A 314 17.87 2.66 -9.29
CA GLN A 314 18.13 1.43 -8.56
C GLN A 314 18.94 1.69 -7.28
N CYS A 315 19.97 2.53 -7.37
CA CYS A 315 20.76 2.94 -6.22
C CYS A 315 19.90 3.68 -5.17
N GLY A 316 19.08 4.64 -5.61
CA GLY A 316 18.15 5.37 -4.73
C GLY A 316 17.15 4.43 -4.03
N PHE A 317 16.60 3.46 -4.76
CA PHE A 317 15.70 2.43 -4.21
C PHE A 317 16.36 1.61 -3.09
N TYR A 318 17.58 1.10 -3.31
CA TYR A 318 18.28 0.30 -2.29
C TYR A 318 18.66 1.11 -1.05
N ILE A 319 19.13 2.36 -1.23
CA ILE A 319 19.43 3.22 -0.08
C ILE A 319 18.16 3.51 0.71
N GLN A 320 17.05 3.80 0.04
CA GLN A 320 15.78 4.06 0.72
C GLN A 320 15.25 2.82 1.46
N ALA A 321 15.47 1.61 0.93
CA ALA A 321 15.14 0.37 1.62
C ALA A 321 15.98 0.18 2.90
N VAL A 322 17.27 0.56 2.87
CA VAL A 322 18.13 0.57 4.07
C VAL A 322 17.63 1.61 5.08
N TYR A 323 17.26 2.81 4.62
CA TYR A 323 16.68 3.84 5.49
C TYR A 323 15.39 3.36 6.16
N LEU A 324 14.53 2.66 5.43
CA LEU A 324 13.36 2.02 6.02
C LEU A 324 13.73 0.99 7.10
N GLY A 325 14.73 0.15 6.87
CA GLY A 325 15.19 -0.81 7.89
C GLY A 325 15.69 -0.12 9.16
N ILE A 326 16.48 0.94 9.01
CA ILE A 326 16.96 1.76 10.13
C ILE A 326 15.78 2.45 10.83
N TRP A 327 14.86 3.05 10.06
CA TRP A 327 13.65 3.68 10.56
C TRP A 327 12.82 2.73 11.41
N MET A 328 12.53 1.52 10.91
CA MET A 328 11.76 0.53 11.65
C MET A 328 12.39 0.18 12.99
N ILE A 329 13.71 0.02 13.04
CA ILE A 329 14.44 -0.25 14.28
C ILE A 329 14.39 0.95 15.23
N CYS A 330 14.72 2.14 14.74
CA CYS A 330 14.74 3.37 15.53
C CYS A 330 13.35 3.75 16.06
N HIS A 331 12.34 3.69 15.20
CA HIS A 331 10.94 3.92 15.56
C HIS A 331 10.45 2.90 16.58
N PHE A 332 10.72 1.60 16.38
CA PHE A 332 10.35 0.58 17.36
C PHE A 332 11.04 0.79 18.72
N CYS A 333 12.35 1.07 18.73
CA CYS A 333 13.12 1.32 19.96
C CYS A 333 12.62 2.57 20.71
N SER A 334 12.39 3.67 19.99
CA SER A 334 11.93 4.93 20.58
C SER A 334 10.47 4.86 21.04
N ALA A 335 9.59 4.19 20.29
CA ALA A 335 8.19 3.99 20.68
C ALA A 335 8.06 3.01 21.87
N ARG A 336 8.92 2.00 21.99
CA ARG A 336 8.87 1.05 23.11
C ARG A 336 9.48 1.61 24.40
N ASN A 337 10.54 2.42 24.30
CA ASN A 337 11.25 2.93 25.45
C ASN A 337 10.62 4.22 25.98
N ARG A 338 10.03 4.16 27.18
CA ARG A 338 9.36 5.29 27.82
C ARG A 338 10.25 6.53 27.95
N LYS A 339 11.53 6.36 28.30
CA LYS A 339 12.49 7.47 28.42
C LYS A 339 12.71 8.21 27.11
N MET A 340 12.79 7.45 26.00
CA MET A 340 13.01 8.00 24.66
C MET A 340 11.76 8.74 24.15
N ARG A 341 10.56 8.19 24.40
CA ARG A 341 9.31 8.87 24.05
C ARG A 341 9.17 10.23 24.73
N GLU A 342 9.49 10.27 26.01
CA GLU A 342 9.40 11.50 26.79
C GLU A 342 10.35 12.57 26.25
N PHE A 343 11.56 12.15 25.91
CA PHE A 343 12.54 13.00 25.27
C PHE A 343 12.09 13.53 23.89
N VAL A 344 11.50 12.68 23.04
CA VAL A 344 10.90 13.10 21.76
C VAL A 344 9.77 14.11 21.97
N SER A 345 8.92 13.86 22.96
CA SER A 345 7.80 14.75 23.31
C SER A 345 8.31 16.13 23.73
N ASN A 346 9.31 16.17 24.62
CA ASN A 346 9.94 17.41 25.08
C ASN A 346 10.58 18.18 23.91
N TYR A 347 11.31 17.49 23.03
CA TYR A 347 11.91 18.11 21.84
C TYR A 347 10.85 18.79 20.95
N ARG A 348 9.75 18.08 20.65
CA ARG A 348 8.68 18.60 19.80
C ARG A 348 7.92 19.75 20.43
N ARG A 349 7.68 19.70 21.74
CA ARG A 349 7.08 20.81 22.47
C ARG A 349 7.92 22.08 22.36
N ARG A 350 9.24 21.96 22.55
CA ARG A 350 10.18 23.09 22.36
C ARG A 350 10.17 23.63 20.94
N TYR A 351 10.10 22.74 19.97
CA TYR A 351 10.00 23.13 18.57
C TYR A 351 8.69 23.89 18.27
N ARG A 352 7.55 23.42 18.78
CA ARG A 352 6.25 24.13 18.69
C ARG A 352 6.30 25.51 19.34
N GLU A 353 6.92 25.63 20.52
CA GLU A 353 7.13 26.92 21.20
C GLU A 353 7.92 27.89 20.31
N MET A 354 9.01 27.43 19.70
CA MET A 354 9.81 28.22 18.76
C MET A 354 9.01 28.66 17.52
N GLN A 355 8.19 27.77 16.95
CA GLN A 355 7.35 28.11 15.79
C GLN A 355 6.27 29.14 16.12
N ARG A 356 5.65 29.06 17.31
CA ARG A 356 4.70 30.08 17.78
C ARG A 356 5.38 31.44 17.88
N GLU A 357 6.58 31.51 18.46
CA GLU A 357 7.35 32.75 18.54
C GLU A 357 7.70 33.31 17.14
N LEU A 358 8.04 32.46 16.16
CA LEU A 358 8.29 32.86 14.78
C LEU A 358 7.04 33.44 14.11
N LEU A 359 5.90 32.77 14.26
CA LEU A 359 4.61 33.23 13.73
C LEU A 359 4.17 34.54 14.36
N ASP A 360 4.36 34.71 15.67
CA ASP A 360 4.05 35.97 16.36
C ASP A 360 4.91 37.12 15.83
N MET A 361 6.20 36.89 15.57
CA MET A 361 7.07 37.90 14.95
C MET A 361 6.69 38.22 13.49
N GLU A 362 6.28 37.22 12.70
CA GLU A 362 5.77 37.46 11.35
C GLU A 362 4.46 38.23 11.38
N ASN A 363 3.57 37.90 12.32
CA ASN A 363 2.32 38.60 12.54
C ASN A 363 2.54 40.03 13.03
N GLU A 364 3.51 40.28 13.91
CA GLU A 364 3.94 41.64 14.30
C GLU A 364 4.41 42.43 13.08
N LYS A 365 5.29 41.86 12.24
CA LYS A 365 5.76 42.50 10.99
C LYS A 365 4.62 42.75 9.98
N ARG A 366 3.71 41.79 9.81
CA ARG A 366 2.54 41.93 8.93
C ARG A 366 1.57 42.96 9.49
N ALA A 367 1.36 43.01 10.80
CA ALA A 367 0.52 44.01 11.47
C ALA A 367 1.09 45.43 11.31
N GLU A 368 2.42 45.59 11.39
CA GLU A 368 3.10 46.84 11.08
C GLU A 368 2.87 47.29 9.62
N HIS A 369 2.86 46.35 8.67
CA HIS A 369 2.54 46.64 7.26
C HIS A 369 1.03 46.80 6.97
N LEU A 370 0.15 46.15 7.74
CA LEU A 370 -1.31 46.18 7.59
C LEU A 370 -1.98 47.38 8.28
N TRP A 371 -1.22 48.24 8.96
CA TRP A 371 -1.75 49.47 9.57
C TRP A 371 -2.55 50.33 8.56
N LEU A 372 -2.12 50.36 7.29
CA LEU A 372 -2.82 51.01 6.18
C LEU A 372 -4.18 50.36 5.83
N VAL A 373 -4.32 49.05 5.99
CA VAL A 373 -5.58 48.31 5.78
C VAL A 373 -6.55 48.52 6.95
N SER A 374 -6.05 48.67 8.18
CA SER A 374 -6.90 48.96 9.35
C SER A 374 -7.55 50.35 9.28
N ILE A 375 -6.86 51.33 8.67
CA ILE A 375 -7.41 52.67 8.40
C ILE A 375 -8.50 52.57 7.33
N GLY A 376 -8.28 51.79 6.28
CA GLY A 376 -9.29 51.53 5.23
C GLY A 376 -10.52 50.81 5.77
N PHE A 377 -10.35 49.80 6.62
CA PHE A 377 -11.45 49.06 7.24
C PHE A 377 -12.30 49.94 8.17
N ARG A 378 -11.65 50.72 9.05
CA ARG A 378 -12.34 51.67 9.95
C ARG A 378 -13.04 52.79 9.18
N ALA A 379 -12.48 53.24 8.05
CA ALA A 379 -13.12 54.23 7.18
C ALA A 379 -14.36 53.66 6.47
N VAL A 380 -14.31 52.41 6.03
CA VAL A 380 -15.44 51.72 5.37
C VAL A 380 -16.56 51.43 6.37
N GLU A 381 -16.23 50.98 7.58
CA GLU A 381 -17.20 50.75 8.64
C GLU A 381 -17.90 52.06 9.06
N GLN A 382 -17.13 53.13 9.26
CA GLN A 382 -17.66 54.48 9.52
C GLN A 382 -18.56 54.99 8.37
N PHE A 383 -18.21 54.71 7.11
CA PHE A 383 -19.02 55.05 5.94
C PHE A 383 -20.32 54.24 5.90
N GLN A 384 -20.29 52.95 6.23
CA GLN A 384 -21.49 52.11 6.31
C GLN A 384 -22.42 52.58 7.42
N THR A 385 -21.92 52.82 8.63
CA THR A 385 -22.75 53.30 9.74
C THR A 385 -23.36 54.67 9.44
N SER A 386 -22.59 55.57 8.82
CA SER A 386 -23.06 56.90 8.40
C SER A 386 -24.06 56.85 7.24
N PHE A 387 -23.91 55.88 6.32
CA PHE A 387 -24.84 55.67 5.22
C PHE A 387 -26.19 55.13 5.72
N PHE A 388 -26.19 54.14 6.62
CA PHE A 388 -27.43 53.60 7.18
C PHE A 388 -28.19 54.62 8.03
N THR A 389 -27.50 55.43 8.84
CA THR A 389 -28.15 56.54 9.58
C THR A 389 -28.68 57.64 8.66
N PHE A 390 -27.98 57.94 7.54
CA PHE A 390 -28.48 58.88 6.53
C PHE A 390 -29.73 58.35 5.81
N VAL A 391 -29.73 57.06 5.44
CA VAL A 391 -30.87 56.39 4.81
C VAL A 391 -32.08 56.41 5.76
N GLU A 392 -31.90 56.09 7.04
CA GLU A 392 -32.96 56.12 8.05
C GLU A 392 -33.54 57.53 8.24
N ALA A 393 -32.69 58.57 8.32
CA ALA A 393 -33.13 59.96 8.39
C ALA A 393 -33.88 60.43 7.11
N SER A 394 -33.49 59.94 5.94
CA SER A 394 -34.16 60.27 4.67
C SER A 394 -35.52 59.57 4.52
N TYR A 395 -35.70 58.38 5.11
CA TYR A 395 -36.99 57.70 5.18
C TYR A 395 -37.98 58.39 6.15
N GLU A 396 -37.51 58.87 7.30
CA GLU A 396 -38.34 59.68 8.22
C GLU A 396 -38.75 61.03 7.61
N CYS A 397 -37.84 61.67 6.85
CA CYS A 397 -38.14 62.91 6.15
C CYS A 397 -39.14 62.71 4.99
N GLY A 398 -39.01 61.60 4.25
CA GLY A 398 -39.94 61.22 3.17
C GLY A 398 -41.34 60.84 3.67
N GLY A 399 -41.44 60.25 4.87
CA GLY A 399 -42.72 59.90 5.50
C GLY A 399 -43.57 61.12 5.89
N ARG A 400 -42.95 62.21 6.40
CA ARG A 400 -43.66 63.43 6.81
C ARG A 400 -44.24 64.25 5.66
N ILE A 401 -43.73 64.11 4.44
CA ILE A 401 -44.23 64.85 3.27
C ILE A 401 -45.48 64.18 2.66
N ARG A 402 -45.73 62.89 2.95
CA ARG A 402 -46.79 62.11 2.31
C ARG A 402 -48.16 62.16 3.02
N GLU A 403 -48.25 62.70 4.24
CA GLU A 403 -49.52 62.80 4.99
C GLU A 403 -50.28 64.14 4.83
N ILE A 404 -49.74 65.12 4.08
CA ILE A 404 -50.38 66.46 3.92
C ILE A 404 -51.28 66.56 2.67
N CYS A 405 -51.42 65.51 1.85
CA CYS A 405 -52.27 65.53 0.65
C CYS A 405 -53.10 64.23 0.48
N CYS A 406 -54.15 64.06 1.28
CA CYS A 406 -55.35 63.28 0.91
C CYS A 406 -56.24 64.12 -0.06
N PRO A 407 -57.26 63.60 -0.80
CA PRO A 407 -58.07 62.39 -0.52
C PRO A 407 -58.66 61.61 -1.76
N CYS A 408 -59.39 60.51 -1.45
CA CYS A 408 -60.60 59.95 -2.11
C CYS A 408 -60.59 58.48 -2.63
N ARG A 409 -61.64 57.76 -2.20
CA ARG A 409 -62.19 56.40 -2.51
C ARG A 409 -62.89 56.38 -3.91
N PRO A 410 -63.56 55.30 -4.45
CA PRO A 410 -63.71 53.87 -4.09
C PRO A 410 -63.70 52.82 -5.28
N GLU A 411 -63.95 51.53 -4.95
CA GLU A 411 -64.66 50.45 -5.72
C GLU A 411 -64.09 49.71 -6.97
N ALA A 412 -64.00 48.37 -6.80
CA ALA A 412 -64.42 47.24 -7.66
C ALA A 412 -63.71 46.83 -9.00
N ALA A 413 -63.46 45.50 -9.08
CA ALA A 413 -63.63 44.54 -10.20
C ALA A 413 -62.38 43.75 -10.69
N ASN A 414 -62.49 42.40 -10.57
CA ASN A 414 -62.15 41.25 -11.46
C ASN A 414 -60.97 41.38 -12.47
N GLU A 415 -60.18 40.36 -12.87
CA GLU A 415 -60.28 38.88 -12.98
C GLU A 415 -58.87 38.43 -13.49
N THR A 416 -58.19 37.35 -13.09
CA THR A 416 -58.27 35.94 -13.58
C THR A 416 -57.10 35.20 -12.89
N SER A 417 -57.27 34.09 -12.14
CA SER A 417 -57.35 32.67 -12.57
C SER A 417 -56.16 32.23 -13.45
N ALA A 418 -55.42 31.14 -13.23
CA ALA A 418 -55.79 29.86 -12.63
C ALA A 418 -54.56 28.92 -12.39
N THR A 419 -54.62 28.17 -11.27
CA THR A 419 -54.46 26.69 -11.16
C THR A 419 -53.10 25.99 -11.37
N ILE A 420 -52.72 24.88 -10.70
CA ILE A 420 -53.39 23.81 -9.89
C ILE A 420 -52.26 23.10 -9.08
N GLU A 421 -52.39 22.91 -7.76
CA GLU A 421 -52.76 21.67 -7.02
C GLU A 421 -51.81 20.46 -7.24
N GLU A 422 -51.36 19.74 -6.21
CA GLU A 422 -52.16 18.76 -5.44
C GLU A 422 -51.42 18.42 -4.11
N ARG A 423 -51.99 18.73 -2.92
CA ARG A 423 -52.73 17.85 -1.96
C ARG A 423 -51.83 16.85 -1.21
N GLN A 424 -51.89 16.68 0.12
CA GLN A 424 -53.05 16.37 0.96
C GLN A 424 -52.65 16.60 2.45
N SER A 425 -53.39 17.41 3.22
CA SER A 425 -54.36 17.03 4.28
C SER A 425 -53.75 16.45 5.58
N LEU A 426 -54.17 16.74 6.81
CA LEU A 426 -55.04 17.74 7.47
C LEU A 426 -55.16 17.25 8.94
N GLN A 427 -55.10 18.18 9.91
CA GLN A 427 -55.82 18.15 11.22
C GLN A 427 -55.52 17.02 12.23
N SER A 428 -55.68 17.14 13.56
CA SER A 428 -56.20 18.13 14.52
C SER A 428 -55.68 17.63 15.89
N GLY A 429 -55.28 18.45 16.86
CA GLY A 429 -56.12 19.25 17.76
C GLY A 429 -55.50 19.14 19.17
N ASP A 430 -55.07 20.27 19.75
CA ASP A 430 -55.71 20.95 20.90
C ASP A 430 -55.49 20.26 22.25
N GLU A 431 -54.67 20.87 23.13
CA GLU A 431 -55.18 21.71 24.23
C GLU A 431 -54.05 22.36 25.04
N VAL A 432 -54.36 23.56 25.52
CA VAL A 432 -53.52 24.55 26.20
C VAL A 432 -53.82 24.55 27.70
N GLN A 433 -52.81 24.67 28.59
CA GLN A 433 -53.02 25.38 29.86
C GLN A 433 -51.74 25.90 30.56
N TYR A 434 -51.52 27.21 30.40
CA TYR A 434 -51.24 28.30 31.35
C TYR A 434 -50.47 28.16 32.70
N ASN A 435 -49.72 29.25 32.94
CA ASN A 435 -49.33 29.97 34.19
C ASN A 435 -48.01 29.54 34.87
N ALA A 436 -46.97 30.39 34.92
CA ALA A 436 -46.77 31.72 35.55
C ALA A 436 -46.21 31.61 36.99
N GLY A 437 -45.11 32.31 37.28
CA GLY A 437 -44.71 32.61 38.67
C GLY A 437 -43.21 32.72 38.96
N GLU A 438 -42.76 33.96 39.08
CA GLU A 438 -41.81 34.51 40.08
C GLU A 438 -40.32 34.12 40.09
N GLY A 439 -39.49 35.16 40.23
CA GLY A 439 -38.04 35.08 40.34
C GLY A 439 -37.49 35.32 41.75
N SER A 440 -36.18 35.09 41.88
CA SER A 440 -35.21 35.94 42.60
C SER A 440 -33.84 35.24 42.63
N GLU A 441 -32.89 35.86 41.93
CA GLU A 441 -31.58 36.32 42.45
C GLU A 441 -30.63 35.38 43.24
N VAL A 442 -29.36 35.29 42.75
CA VAL A 442 -28.05 35.47 43.48
C VAL A 442 -26.95 34.39 43.24
N ILE A 443 -25.93 34.82 42.46
CA ILE A 443 -24.45 34.71 42.62
C ILE A 443 -23.64 33.46 42.14
N THR A 444 -22.99 33.68 40.98
CA THR A 444 -21.60 33.39 40.52
C THR A 444 -20.92 32.02 40.71
N GLU A 445 -20.50 31.43 39.59
CA GLU A 445 -19.10 31.00 39.39
C GLU A 445 -18.78 30.98 37.87
N GLY A 446 -17.72 31.70 37.48
CA GLY A 446 -17.34 31.90 36.08
C GLY A 446 -16.69 30.68 35.46
N THR A 447 -17.24 30.22 34.34
CA THR A 447 -16.58 29.25 33.46
C THR A 447 -16.37 29.95 32.12
N CYS A 448 -15.14 29.90 31.60
CA CYS A 448 -14.79 30.46 30.30
C CYS A 448 -15.54 29.72 29.19
N ASP A 449 -16.31 30.46 28.38
CA ASP A 449 -16.94 29.92 27.18
C ASP A 449 -15.86 29.51 26.15
N PRO A 450 -16.01 28.36 25.46
CA PRO A 450 -15.11 28.00 24.38
C PRO A 450 -15.39 28.90 23.16
N VAL A 451 -14.31 29.40 22.56
CA VAL A 451 -14.31 30.18 21.32
C VAL A 451 -15.04 29.41 20.23
N THR A 452 -16.21 29.91 19.82
CA THR A 452 -16.97 29.40 18.67
C THR A 452 -16.47 30.06 17.39
N ASP A 453 -15.97 29.25 16.46
CA ASP A 453 -15.68 29.68 15.08
C ASP A 453 -16.94 30.26 14.44
N ALA A 454 -16.87 31.51 13.96
CA ALA A 454 -18.02 32.31 13.50
C ALA A 454 -18.65 31.84 12.16
N ASN A 455 -18.41 30.60 11.73
CA ASN A 455 -18.83 30.11 10.41
C ASN A 455 -19.55 28.74 10.42
N GLU A 456 -19.89 28.17 11.59
CA GLU A 456 -20.73 26.96 11.67
C GLU A 456 -22.21 27.34 11.89
N THR A 457 -23.10 26.89 11.01
CA THR A 457 -24.55 27.12 11.14
C THR A 457 -25.12 26.34 12.33
N GLN A 458 -26.14 26.89 12.99
CA GLN A 458 -26.75 26.30 14.20
C GLN A 458 -27.32 24.89 13.96
N GLU A 459 -27.75 24.59 12.73
CA GLU A 459 -28.18 23.24 12.32
C GLU A 459 -27.01 22.22 12.28
N ALA A 460 -25.80 22.65 11.93
CA ALA A 460 -24.61 21.80 11.92
C ALA A 460 -24.16 21.43 13.35
N LEU A 461 -24.29 22.37 14.28
CA LEU A 461 -24.05 22.17 15.71
C LEU A 461 -25.06 21.22 16.34
N GLU A 462 -26.36 21.40 16.06
CA GLU A 462 -27.41 20.48 16.52
C GLU A 462 -27.31 19.09 15.86
N GLY A 463 -26.84 19.02 14.60
CA GLY A 463 -26.53 17.78 13.90
C GLY A 463 -25.37 17.01 14.54
N LYS A 464 -24.26 17.70 14.84
CA LYS A 464 -23.11 17.15 15.59
C LYS A 464 -23.54 16.66 16.97
N GLN A 465 -24.34 17.44 17.71
CA GLN A 465 -24.80 17.07 19.05
C GLN A 465 -25.76 15.87 19.02
N ARG A 466 -26.65 15.77 18.01
CA ARG A 466 -27.49 14.57 17.82
C ARG A 466 -26.65 13.33 17.47
N ILE A 467 -25.66 13.45 16.59
CA ILE A 467 -24.73 12.36 16.25
C ILE A 467 -23.90 11.95 17.47
N HIS A 468 -23.46 12.90 18.29
CA HIS A 468 -22.73 12.62 19.52
C HIS A 468 -23.59 11.88 20.55
N LYS A 469 -24.85 12.31 20.75
CA LYS A 469 -25.81 11.68 21.68
C LYS A 469 -26.20 10.27 21.23
N ILE A 470 -26.34 10.05 19.92
CA ILE A 470 -26.54 8.72 19.32
C ILE A 470 -25.27 7.86 19.51
N GLY A 471 -24.07 8.44 19.34
CA GLY A 471 -22.79 7.77 19.56
C GLY A 471 -22.57 7.32 21.01
N GLU A 472 -22.99 8.11 21.99
CA GLU A 472 -22.88 7.76 23.41
C GLU A 472 -23.83 6.62 23.81
N HIS A 473 -25.06 6.60 23.29
CA HIS A 473 -25.99 5.49 23.50
C HIS A 473 -25.48 4.17 22.91
N ILE A 474 -24.77 4.23 21.77
CA ILE A 474 -24.13 3.05 21.14
C ILE A 474 -22.90 2.58 21.93
N ARG A 475 -22.16 3.50 22.57
CA ARG A 475 -21.00 3.21 23.42
C ARG A 475 -21.38 2.42 24.68
N GLU A 476 -22.53 2.72 25.27
CA GLU A 476 -23.01 2.05 26.50
C GLU A 476 -23.41 0.58 26.27
N LEU A 477 -23.82 0.22 25.05
CA LEU A 477 -24.23 -1.12 24.63
C LEU A 477 -23.05 -2.02 24.19
N ASN A 478 -21.86 -1.44 24.00
CA ASN A 478 -20.70 -2.18 23.51
C ASN A 478 -19.96 -2.90 24.65
N LEU A 479 -20.38 -4.12 24.99
CA LEU A 479 -19.69 -5.00 25.96
C LEU A 479 -18.22 -5.24 25.62
N TRP A 480 -17.87 -5.26 24.32
CA TRP A 480 -16.49 -5.39 23.86
C TRP A 480 -15.64 -4.21 24.30
N SER A 481 -16.19 -2.99 24.31
CA SER A 481 -15.50 -1.76 24.73
C SER A 481 -15.18 -1.70 26.24
N LYS A 482 -15.88 -2.50 27.05
CA LYS A 482 -15.70 -2.55 28.52
C LYS A 482 -14.60 -3.52 28.95
N PHE A 483 -14.24 -4.50 28.12
CA PHE A 483 -13.11 -5.38 28.41
C PHE A 483 -11.79 -4.62 28.29
N SER A 484 -10.89 -4.81 29.26
CA SER A 484 -9.48 -4.42 29.12
C SER A 484 -8.88 -5.01 27.84
N TYR A 485 -8.01 -4.25 27.18
CA TYR A 485 -7.35 -4.67 25.93
C TYR A 485 -6.60 -6.01 26.08
N ASP A 486 -6.06 -6.30 27.27
CA ASP A 486 -5.41 -7.58 27.58
C ASP A 486 -6.36 -8.77 27.59
N ARG A 487 -7.62 -8.53 27.98
CA ARG A 487 -8.67 -9.56 28.00
C ARG A 487 -9.20 -9.79 26.59
N ARG A 488 -9.38 -8.73 25.80
CA ARG A 488 -9.73 -8.83 24.37
C ARG A 488 -8.71 -9.62 23.58
N LEU A 489 -7.42 -9.34 23.78
CA LEU A 489 -6.33 -10.06 23.10
C LEU A 489 -6.31 -11.56 23.47
N ARG A 490 -6.46 -11.88 24.76
CA ARG A 490 -6.53 -13.27 25.24
C ARG A 490 -7.73 -14.05 24.69
N ILE A 491 -8.83 -13.38 24.37
CA ILE A 491 -10.03 -13.98 23.78
C ILE A 491 -9.90 -14.11 22.25
N LEU A 492 -9.47 -13.05 21.56
CA LEU A 492 -9.41 -13.04 20.09
C LEU A 492 -8.32 -13.95 19.53
N CYS A 493 -7.13 -14.00 20.14
CA CYS A 493 -6.04 -14.85 19.65
C CYS A 493 -6.44 -16.32 19.47
N PRO A 494 -7.02 -17.02 20.47
CA PRO A 494 -7.45 -18.40 20.29
C PRO A 494 -8.63 -18.52 19.32
N ILE A 495 -9.56 -17.56 19.28
CA ILE A 495 -10.68 -17.59 18.34
C ILE A 495 -10.20 -17.47 16.88
N VAL A 496 -9.22 -16.61 16.60
CA VAL A 496 -8.61 -16.48 15.28
C VAL A 496 -7.95 -17.80 14.87
N ILE A 497 -7.20 -18.44 15.76
CA ILE A 497 -6.54 -19.72 15.47
C ILE A 497 -7.58 -20.84 15.26
N ILE A 498 -8.61 -20.93 16.11
CA ILE A 498 -9.66 -21.95 15.99
C ILE A 498 -10.49 -21.74 14.72
N SER A 499 -10.85 -20.49 14.39
CA SER A 499 -11.57 -20.17 13.15
C SER A 499 -10.71 -20.40 11.90
N ALA A 500 -9.40 -20.19 11.98
CA ALA A 500 -8.46 -20.62 10.95
C ALA A 500 -8.54 -22.14 10.73
N MET A 501 -8.56 -22.94 11.80
CA MET A 501 -8.74 -24.40 11.71
C MET A 501 -10.11 -24.80 11.16
N ILE A 502 -11.19 -24.08 11.50
CA ILE A 502 -12.54 -24.33 10.93
C ILE A 502 -12.57 -24.02 9.42
N SER A 503 -11.77 -23.04 8.97
CA SER A 503 -11.66 -22.67 7.54
C SER A 503 -11.15 -23.82 6.69
N PHE A 504 -10.41 -24.76 7.28
CA PHE A 504 -9.98 -25.99 6.61
C PHE A 504 -11.15 -26.87 6.18
N TYR A 505 -12.17 -26.99 7.02
CA TYR A 505 -13.35 -27.83 6.75
C TYR A 505 -14.46 -27.08 6.01
N THR A 506 -14.66 -25.81 6.36
CA THR A 506 -15.73 -24.98 5.81
C THR A 506 -15.18 -23.58 5.52
N PHE A 507 -14.65 -23.38 4.32
CA PHE A 507 -13.97 -22.13 3.96
C PHE A 507 -14.84 -20.90 4.22
N TYR A 508 -16.06 -20.82 3.66
CA TYR A 508 -16.91 -19.64 3.79
C TYR A 508 -17.27 -19.30 5.25
N LEU A 509 -17.51 -20.32 6.08
CA LEU A 509 -17.86 -20.14 7.49
C LEU A 509 -16.63 -19.78 8.32
N GLY A 510 -15.56 -20.57 8.23
CA GLY A 510 -14.32 -20.36 8.97
C GLY A 510 -13.65 -19.04 8.59
N TRP A 511 -13.54 -18.75 7.29
CA TRP A 511 -12.95 -17.51 6.79
C TRP A 511 -13.79 -16.29 7.14
N GLY A 512 -15.12 -16.37 7.06
CA GLY A 512 -15.99 -15.28 7.49
C GLY A 512 -15.79 -14.92 8.97
N ILE A 513 -15.74 -15.94 9.84
CA ILE A 513 -15.47 -15.75 11.27
C ILE A 513 -14.05 -15.22 11.49
N MET A 514 -13.05 -15.85 10.87
CA MET A 514 -11.65 -15.46 11.02
C MET A 514 -11.41 -14.03 10.52
N GLY A 515 -11.98 -13.65 9.38
CA GLY A 515 -11.87 -12.31 8.81
C GLY A 515 -12.43 -11.23 9.74
N ILE A 516 -13.61 -11.45 10.31
CA ILE A 516 -14.20 -10.54 11.31
C ILE A 516 -13.30 -10.48 12.55
N CYS A 517 -12.82 -11.62 13.05
CA CYS A 517 -11.95 -11.67 14.22
C CYS A 517 -10.58 -11.02 13.97
N LEU A 518 -10.02 -11.12 12.77
CA LEU A 518 -8.76 -10.47 12.37
C LEU A 518 -8.91 -8.96 12.32
N ILE A 519 -10.02 -8.44 11.80
CA ILE A 519 -10.31 -7.00 11.82
C ILE A 519 -10.44 -6.50 13.26
N LEU A 520 -11.21 -7.21 14.10
CA LEU A 520 -11.35 -6.86 15.52
C LEU A 520 -10.04 -6.99 16.31
N LEU A 521 -9.19 -7.95 15.94
CA LEU A 521 -7.86 -8.15 16.52
C LEU A 521 -6.92 -7.02 16.12
N GLY A 522 -6.93 -6.61 14.85
CA GLY A 522 -6.21 -5.45 14.36
C GLY A 522 -6.61 -4.18 15.11
N ASP A 523 -7.91 -3.95 15.27
CA ASP A 523 -8.45 -2.82 16.05
C ASP A 523 -7.99 -2.84 17.51
N THR A 524 -7.99 -4.02 18.12
CA THR A 524 -7.56 -4.20 19.51
C THR A 524 -6.05 -3.96 19.68
N ILE A 525 -5.23 -4.45 18.74
CA ILE A 525 -3.77 -4.24 18.73
C ILE A 525 -3.46 -2.75 18.56
N GLN A 526 -4.11 -2.09 17.61
CA GLN A 526 -3.99 -0.65 17.38
C GLN A 526 -4.36 0.15 18.63
N ALA A 527 -5.49 -0.16 19.26
CA ALA A 527 -5.94 0.54 20.45
C ALA A 527 -5.04 0.32 21.68
N LYS A 528 -4.41 -0.86 21.79
CA LYS A 528 -3.48 -1.18 22.89
C LYS A 528 -2.11 -0.53 22.69
N PHE A 529 -1.62 -0.48 21.46
CA PHE A 529 -0.31 0.07 21.12
C PHE A 529 -0.42 1.14 20.00
N PRO A 530 -1.13 2.25 20.26
CA PRO A 530 -1.37 3.30 19.26
C PRO A 530 -0.08 4.01 18.80
N GLN A 531 1.00 3.85 19.58
CA GLN A 531 2.35 4.35 19.30
C GLN A 531 3.06 3.60 18.17
N ILE A 532 2.74 2.32 18.00
CA ILE A 532 3.44 1.42 17.07
C ILE A 532 2.55 1.17 15.86
N PHE A 533 1.26 0.90 16.09
CA PHE A 533 0.31 0.58 15.03
C PHE A 533 -0.66 1.75 14.84
N GLY A 534 -0.69 2.30 13.62
CA GLY A 534 -1.59 3.39 13.25
C GLY A 534 -2.77 2.91 12.41
N LEU A 535 -3.35 3.85 11.65
CA LEU A 535 -4.54 3.59 10.86
C LEU A 535 -4.24 2.74 9.61
N THR A 536 -3.04 2.87 9.02
CA THR A 536 -2.69 2.16 7.79
C THR A 536 -2.53 0.65 8.04
N PHE A 537 -2.05 0.27 9.24
CA PHE A 537 -2.05 -1.11 9.74
C PHE A 537 -3.45 -1.74 9.67
N LYS A 538 -4.47 -1.09 10.25
CA LYS A 538 -5.86 -1.58 10.23
C LYS A 538 -6.41 -1.65 8.81
N SER A 539 -6.18 -0.60 8.02
CA SER A 539 -6.68 -0.52 6.65
C SER A 539 -6.10 -1.63 5.78
N PHE A 540 -4.82 -1.97 5.95
CA PHE A 540 -4.18 -3.08 5.25
C PHE A 540 -4.83 -4.43 5.59
N ILE A 541 -5.03 -4.72 6.88
CA ILE A 541 -5.70 -5.96 7.32
C ILE A 541 -7.10 -6.06 6.72
N THR A 542 -7.87 -4.97 6.81
CA THR A 542 -9.25 -4.93 6.32
C THR A 542 -9.30 -5.12 4.81
N PHE A 543 -8.45 -4.39 4.07
CA PHE A 543 -8.33 -4.52 2.61
C PHE A 543 -7.98 -5.95 2.21
N PHE A 544 -6.99 -6.55 2.87
CA PHE A 544 -6.57 -7.91 2.56
C PHE A 544 -7.68 -8.95 2.81
N VAL A 545 -8.40 -8.84 3.94
CA VAL A 545 -9.51 -9.74 4.26
C VAL A 545 -10.62 -9.64 3.22
N ILE A 546 -10.98 -8.42 2.81
CA ILE A 546 -12.01 -8.18 1.78
C ILE A 546 -11.54 -8.70 0.42
N LEU A 547 -10.32 -8.35 -0.01
CA LEU A 547 -9.77 -8.77 -1.29
C LEU A 547 -9.73 -10.30 -1.39
N SER A 548 -9.26 -10.97 -0.35
CA SER A 548 -9.22 -12.43 -0.28
C SER A 548 -10.62 -13.03 -0.38
N PHE A 549 -11.60 -12.50 0.36
CA PHE A 549 -12.98 -12.98 0.28
C PHE A 549 -13.56 -12.83 -1.13
N VAL A 550 -13.43 -11.64 -1.74
CA VAL A 550 -13.91 -11.36 -3.10
C VAL A 550 -13.24 -12.29 -4.12
N PHE A 551 -11.93 -12.44 -4.02
CA PHE A 551 -11.15 -13.30 -4.92
C PHE A 551 -11.66 -14.74 -4.87
N PHE A 552 -11.73 -15.35 -3.69
CA PHE A 552 -12.19 -16.75 -3.56
C PHE A 552 -13.67 -16.92 -3.91
N SER A 553 -14.54 -15.98 -3.53
CA SER A 553 -15.95 -16.02 -3.95
C SER A 553 -16.10 -15.93 -5.48
N SER A 554 -15.29 -15.13 -6.16
CA SER A 554 -15.35 -14.99 -7.63
C SER A 554 -14.89 -16.24 -8.36
N THR A 555 -13.89 -16.95 -7.84
CA THR A 555 -13.35 -18.17 -8.47
C THR A 555 -14.34 -19.33 -8.51
N TRP A 556 -15.30 -19.38 -7.58
CA TRP A 556 -16.40 -20.36 -7.61
C TRP A 556 -17.49 -20.03 -8.65
N ALA A 557 -17.57 -18.78 -9.13
CA ALA A 557 -18.61 -18.34 -10.05
C ALA A 557 -18.24 -18.51 -11.53
N ILE A 558 -16.95 -18.63 -11.87
CA ILE A 558 -16.43 -18.59 -13.26
C ILE A 558 -16.16 -20.02 -13.79
N GLY A 559 -17.02 -20.96 -13.41
CA GLY A 559 -16.96 -22.35 -13.85
C GLY A 559 -17.36 -22.51 -15.31
N THR A 560 -16.40 -22.43 -16.24
CA THR A 560 -16.24 -23.23 -17.49
C THR A 560 -15.50 -22.41 -18.56
N PHE A 561 -14.22 -22.71 -18.78
CA PHE A 561 -13.49 -22.22 -19.94
C PHE A 561 -13.16 -23.38 -20.90
N VAL A 562 -13.49 -23.15 -22.18
CA VAL A 562 -13.12 -23.87 -23.41
C VAL A 562 -13.06 -25.41 -23.32
N GLN A 563 -14.12 -26.05 -23.84
CA GLN A 563 -14.09 -27.47 -24.18
C GLN A 563 -13.48 -27.64 -25.59
N GLY A 564 -12.43 -28.46 -25.71
CA GLY A 564 -11.87 -28.84 -27.03
C GLY A 564 -12.45 -30.14 -27.56
N GLY A 565 -12.39 -30.33 -28.88
CA GLY A 565 -12.91 -31.51 -29.58
C GLY A 565 -13.89 -31.22 -30.72
N ASP A 566 -14.38 -29.99 -30.83
CA ASP A 566 -15.36 -29.60 -31.87
C ASP A 566 -14.70 -29.10 -33.17
N PHE A 567 -13.39 -28.88 -33.17
CA PHE A 567 -12.64 -28.42 -34.34
C PHE A 567 -12.24 -29.60 -35.25
N LEU A 568 -12.97 -29.76 -36.35
CA LEU A 568 -12.86 -30.92 -37.25
C LEU A 568 -11.97 -30.62 -38.46
N VAL A 569 -10.79 -31.23 -38.47
CA VAL A 569 -9.90 -31.32 -39.63
C VAL A 569 -9.77 -32.79 -39.99
N LEU A 570 -10.09 -33.12 -41.24
CA LEU A 570 -10.21 -34.50 -41.71
C LEU A 570 -8.98 -34.94 -42.52
N PRO A 571 -8.79 -36.25 -42.71
CA PRO A 571 -7.76 -36.79 -43.59
C PRO A 571 -7.83 -36.21 -45.01
N PRO A 572 -6.72 -36.18 -45.76
CA PRO A 572 -6.71 -35.75 -47.15
C PRO A 572 -7.72 -36.53 -47.99
N THR A 573 -8.62 -35.81 -48.67
CA THR A 573 -9.50 -36.31 -49.74
C THR A 573 -8.84 -36.15 -51.12
N SER A 574 -9.37 -36.82 -52.14
CA SER A 574 -8.91 -36.65 -53.54
C SER A 574 -8.91 -35.18 -53.97
N ASP A 575 -9.91 -34.42 -53.51
CA ASP A 575 -10.08 -33.01 -53.83
C ASP A 575 -9.04 -32.15 -53.11
N SER A 576 -8.74 -32.46 -51.83
CA SER A 576 -7.70 -31.75 -51.07
C SER A 576 -6.27 -32.00 -51.60
N LEU A 577 -6.00 -33.20 -52.11
CA LEU A 577 -4.71 -33.55 -52.74
C LEU A 577 -4.54 -32.89 -54.11
N ALA A 578 -5.64 -32.75 -54.86
CA ALA A 578 -5.67 -32.05 -56.14
C ALA A 578 -5.68 -30.52 -56.00
N ALA A 579 -6.04 -30.00 -54.82
CA ALA A 579 -6.06 -28.58 -54.54
C ALA A 579 -4.63 -27.99 -54.48
N SER A 580 -4.38 -26.97 -55.31
CA SER A 580 -3.29 -26.03 -55.08
C SER A 580 -3.40 -25.47 -53.65
N PRO A 581 -2.28 -25.29 -52.90
CA PRO A 581 -2.34 -24.81 -51.53
C PRO A 581 -3.26 -23.58 -51.50
N PRO A 582 -4.39 -23.63 -50.79
CA PRO A 582 -5.35 -22.55 -50.90
C PRO A 582 -4.71 -21.34 -50.24
N PRO A 583 -4.60 -20.18 -50.91
CA PRO A 583 -5.01 -19.00 -50.18
C PRO A 583 -6.50 -19.24 -49.91
N PHE A 584 -6.93 -19.12 -48.66
CA PHE A 584 -8.23 -18.52 -48.41
C PHE A 584 -8.16 -17.12 -49.04
N ALA A 585 -8.29 -17.04 -50.37
CA ALA A 585 -8.27 -15.79 -51.09
C ALA A 585 -9.57 -15.10 -50.71
N MET A 586 -9.46 -14.09 -49.85
CA MET A 586 -10.41 -12.99 -49.81
C MET A 586 -10.87 -12.73 -51.24
N LYS A 587 -12.17 -12.92 -51.52
CA LYS A 587 -12.73 -12.46 -52.79
C LYS A 587 -12.34 -10.98 -52.91
N PRO A 588 -11.63 -10.56 -53.98
CA PRO A 588 -11.16 -9.20 -54.09
C PRO A 588 -12.38 -8.29 -54.25
N THR A 589 -12.75 -7.60 -53.18
CA THR A 589 -13.63 -6.44 -53.26
C THR A 589 -12.83 -5.37 -54.00
N LYS A 590 -13.36 -4.89 -55.12
CA LYS A 590 -12.72 -3.91 -56.01
C LYS A 590 -12.43 -2.59 -55.26
N SER A 591 -11.24 -2.43 -54.70
CA SER A 591 -10.71 -1.14 -54.22
C SER A 591 -9.17 -1.18 -54.22
N PRO A 592 -8.48 -0.03 -54.32
CA PRO A 592 -7.13 0.05 -54.87
C PRO A 592 -6.09 -0.44 -53.86
N LEU A 593 -5.16 -1.27 -54.36
CA LEU A 593 -3.81 -1.54 -53.84
C LEU A 593 -3.63 -1.53 -52.31
N HIS A 594 -4.47 -2.25 -51.58
CA HIS A 594 -4.16 -2.67 -50.21
C HIS A 594 -3.43 -4.02 -50.28
N TRP A 595 -2.37 -4.21 -49.48
CA TRP A 595 -1.70 -5.50 -49.27
C TRP A 595 -2.74 -6.53 -48.79
N THR A 596 -3.38 -7.22 -49.73
CA THR A 596 -4.57 -8.07 -49.55
C THR A 596 -4.22 -9.55 -49.44
N LYS A 597 -2.94 -9.90 -49.57
CA LYS A 597 -2.42 -11.19 -49.10
C LYS A 597 -2.07 -11.04 -47.63
N VAL A 598 -2.54 -11.96 -46.79
CA VAL A 598 -1.94 -12.16 -45.46
C VAL A 598 -0.45 -12.33 -45.70
N ALA A 599 0.37 -11.44 -45.14
CA ALA A 599 1.81 -11.57 -45.23
C ALA A 599 2.18 -12.91 -44.57
N GLU A 600 2.93 -13.74 -45.27
CA GLU A 600 3.39 -15.02 -44.72
C GLU A 600 4.22 -14.72 -43.46
N TYR A 601 3.81 -15.32 -42.34
CA TYR A 601 4.51 -15.12 -41.06
C TYR A 601 5.88 -15.81 -41.12
N PRO A 602 6.94 -15.26 -40.51
CA PRO A 602 8.23 -15.93 -40.41
C PRO A 602 8.16 -17.36 -39.86
N VAL A 603 7.23 -17.62 -38.94
CA VAL A 603 7.00 -18.97 -38.39
C VAL A 603 6.54 -19.99 -39.44
N CYS A 604 5.98 -19.58 -40.58
CA CYS A 604 5.60 -20.50 -41.66
C CYS A 604 6.81 -21.19 -42.30
N ALA A 605 7.99 -20.56 -42.23
CA ALA A 605 9.25 -21.12 -42.71
C ALA A 605 9.95 -22.01 -41.66
N VAL A 606 9.45 -22.04 -40.41
CA VAL A 606 10.01 -22.88 -39.35
C VAL A 606 9.56 -24.32 -39.58
N ASP A 607 10.54 -25.20 -39.83
CA ASP A 607 10.32 -26.64 -39.98
C ASP A 607 11.20 -27.38 -38.95
N LEU A 608 10.57 -27.92 -37.91
CA LEU A 608 11.25 -28.70 -36.86
C LEU A 608 11.20 -30.18 -37.23
N ASN A 609 12.20 -30.62 -38.00
CA ASN A 609 12.36 -32.01 -38.43
C ASN A 609 11.14 -32.57 -39.19
N SER A 610 10.62 -31.80 -40.15
CA SER A 610 9.44 -32.06 -40.99
C SER A 610 8.08 -31.76 -40.35
N LEU A 611 8.01 -31.33 -39.08
CA LEU A 611 6.79 -30.80 -38.47
C LEU A 611 6.72 -29.29 -38.67
N ASP A 612 5.63 -28.81 -39.26
CA ASP A 612 5.37 -27.38 -39.44
C ASP A 612 4.57 -26.79 -38.28
N ILE A 613 4.41 -25.46 -38.27
CA ILE A 613 3.69 -24.78 -37.20
C ILE A 613 2.20 -25.16 -37.12
N VAL A 614 1.60 -25.56 -38.25
CA VAL A 614 0.19 -25.97 -38.32
C VAL A 614 0.03 -27.36 -37.69
N ASP A 615 0.99 -28.27 -37.91
CA ASP A 615 1.07 -29.56 -37.23
C ASP A 615 1.14 -29.37 -35.71
N PHE A 616 1.99 -28.46 -35.21
CA PHE A 616 2.08 -28.17 -33.77
C PHE A 616 0.79 -27.55 -33.20
N ALA A 617 0.14 -26.63 -33.92
CA ALA A 617 -1.12 -26.02 -33.50
C ALA A 617 -2.24 -27.08 -33.40
N LEU A 618 -2.32 -27.98 -34.37
CA LEU A 618 -3.27 -29.10 -34.38
C LEU A 618 -2.96 -30.14 -33.29
N ILE A 619 -1.70 -30.36 -32.93
CA ILE A 619 -1.33 -31.22 -31.80
C ILE A 619 -1.75 -30.57 -30.47
N ALA A 620 -1.44 -29.28 -30.29
CA ALA A 620 -1.78 -28.51 -29.09
C ALA A 620 -3.30 -28.35 -28.87
N ASP A 621 -4.11 -28.38 -29.93
CA ASP A 621 -5.57 -28.38 -29.81
C ASP A 621 -6.12 -29.79 -29.50
N SER A 622 -5.52 -30.85 -30.06
CA SER A 622 -6.03 -32.23 -29.90
C SER A 622 -6.03 -32.72 -28.45
N ILE A 623 -5.11 -32.21 -27.61
CA ILE A 623 -4.97 -32.62 -26.20
C ILE A 623 -6.12 -32.12 -25.31
N TYR A 624 -6.93 -31.15 -25.77
CA TYR A 624 -8.11 -30.68 -25.04
C TYR A 624 -9.30 -31.67 -25.07
N GLY A 625 -9.21 -32.77 -25.82
CA GLY A 625 -10.22 -33.82 -25.78
C GLY A 625 -10.43 -34.33 -24.35
N TRP A 626 -11.70 -34.38 -23.93
CA TRP A 626 -12.12 -34.72 -22.56
C TRP A 626 -11.81 -36.15 -22.10
N ASN A 627 -11.40 -37.02 -23.03
CA ASN A 627 -10.89 -38.36 -22.73
C ASN A 627 -9.89 -38.80 -23.80
N THR A 628 -9.19 -39.91 -23.52
CA THR A 628 -8.22 -40.50 -24.45
C THR A 628 -8.85 -40.83 -25.81
N ALA A 629 -10.08 -41.33 -25.85
CA ALA A 629 -10.73 -41.74 -27.09
C ALA A 629 -10.97 -40.56 -28.04
N VAL A 630 -11.34 -39.39 -27.52
CA VAL A 630 -11.55 -38.17 -28.29
C VAL A 630 -10.23 -37.57 -28.73
N GLN A 631 -9.20 -37.59 -27.88
CA GLN A 631 -7.85 -37.17 -28.27
C GLN A 631 -7.31 -38.03 -29.42
N VAL A 632 -7.33 -39.36 -29.25
CA VAL A 632 -6.91 -40.33 -30.29
C VAL A 632 -7.74 -40.17 -31.56
N LYS A 633 -9.05 -39.92 -31.45
CA LYS A 633 -9.90 -39.62 -32.60
C LYS A 633 -9.45 -38.35 -33.32
N SER A 634 -9.18 -37.26 -32.61
CA SER A 634 -8.67 -36.01 -33.19
C SER A 634 -7.32 -36.21 -33.88
N PHE A 635 -6.38 -36.92 -33.24
CA PHE A 635 -5.09 -37.27 -33.85
C PHE A 635 -5.26 -38.14 -35.10
N THR A 636 -6.16 -39.13 -35.05
CA THR A 636 -6.46 -40.00 -36.19
C THR A 636 -7.02 -39.19 -37.36
N GLN A 637 -7.96 -38.29 -37.10
CA GLN A 637 -8.55 -37.45 -38.14
C GLN A 637 -7.54 -36.48 -38.75
N ARG A 638 -6.57 -36.00 -37.96
CA ARG A 638 -5.58 -35.01 -38.41
C ARG A 638 -4.39 -35.63 -39.13
N PHE A 639 -3.94 -36.82 -38.76
CA PHE A 639 -2.70 -37.40 -39.30
C PHE A 639 -2.90 -38.61 -40.20
N ASN A 640 -3.97 -39.39 -40.03
CA ASN A 640 -4.19 -40.56 -40.88
C ASN A 640 -4.42 -40.14 -42.35
N GLY A 641 -3.87 -40.90 -43.30
CA GLY A 641 -3.89 -40.55 -44.72
C GLY A 641 -2.89 -39.45 -45.15
N THR A 642 -2.13 -38.87 -44.21
CA THR A 642 -1.01 -37.95 -44.51
C THR A 642 0.33 -38.70 -44.50
N GLU A 643 1.43 -38.02 -44.86
CA GLU A 643 2.81 -38.57 -44.75
C GLU A 643 3.20 -38.96 -43.30
N LEU A 644 2.49 -38.44 -42.29
CA LEU A 644 2.69 -38.73 -40.87
C LEU A 644 1.61 -39.70 -40.30
N GLY A 645 0.93 -40.44 -41.16
CA GLY A 645 -0.17 -41.32 -40.77
C GLY A 645 0.20 -42.52 -39.88
N ASN A 646 1.48 -42.85 -39.75
CA ASN A 646 1.99 -43.95 -38.90
C ASN A 646 2.35 -43.51 -37.47
N TRP A 647 1.81 -42.40 -37.00
CA TRP A 647 2.00 -41.90 -35.64
C TRP A 647 1.58 -42.93 -34.58
N GLN A 648 2.21 -42.86 -33.41
CA GLN A 648 1.97 -43.75 -32.29
C GLN A 648 1.65 -42.95 -31.03
N TYR A 649 0.61 -43.37 -30.32
CA TYR A 649 0.27 -42.87 -28.99
C TYR A 649 1.11 -43.64 -27.96
N VAL A 650 2.19 -43.04 -27.46
CA VAL A 650 3.19 -43.77 -26.65
C VAL A 650 2.78 -43.81 -25.18
N SER A 651 2.55 -42.63 -24.61
CA SER A 651 2.28 -42.50 -23.18
C SER A 651 1.37 -41.32 -22.88
N ARG A 652 0.75 -41.37 -21.71
CA ARG A 652 -0.14 -40.34 -21.19
C ARG A 652 -0.07 -40.36 -19.68
N ASN A 653 -0.18 -39.20 -19.06
CA ASN A 653 -0.45 -39.15 -17.62
C ASN A 653 -1.85 -39.67 -17.30
N ASN A 654 -2.02 -40.15 -16.07
CA ASN A 654 -3.33 -40.52 -15.56
C ASN A 654 -4.15 -39.24 -15.31
N GLU A 655 -5.26 -39.01 -16.02
CA GLU A 655 -6.10 -37.82 -15.81
C GLU A 655 -6.67 -37.72 -14.40
N ASP A 656 -6.94 -38.86 -13.76
CA ASP A 656 -7.56 -38.90 -12.44
C ASP A 656 -6.53 -38.64 -11.31
N ALA A 657 -5.23 -38.77 -11.60
CA ALA A 657 -4.15 -38.63 -10.61
C ALA A 657 -3.17 -37.50 -10.93
N GLY A 658 -2.99 -37.15 -12.20
CA GLY A 658 -2.02 -36.17 -12.68
C GLY A 658 -2.65 -34.80 -12.90
N HIS A 659 -2.15 -33.82 -12.17
CA HIS A 659 -2.62 -32.43 -12.16
C HIS A 659 -2.52 -31.74 -13.53
N GLN A 660 -1.42 -31.97 -14.25
CA GLN A 660 -1.17 -31.43 -15.58
C GLN A 660 -1.33 -32.52 -16.64
N VAL A 661 -2.35 -32.41 -17.51
CA VAL A 661 -2.57 -33.40 -18.58
C VAL A 661 -1.55 -33.22 -19.70
N TRP A 662 -0.92 -34.33 -20.11
CA TRP A 662 0.02 -34.39 -21.22
C TRP A 662 -0.03 -35.75 -21.92
N THR A 663 0.41 -35.77 -23.19
CA THR A 663 0.58 -37.00 -23.97
C THR A 663 1.88 -36.98 -24.75
N GLU A 664 2.44 -38.17 -24.95
CA GLU A 664 3.62 -38.40 -25.76
C GLU A 664 3.22 -39.09 -27.07
N LEU A 665 3.53 -38.43 -28.18
CA LEU A 665 3.33 -38.91 -29.53
C LEU A 665 4.68 -39.23 -30.15
N TYR A 666 4.76 -40.34 -30.89
CA TYR A 666 5.93 -40.66 -31.69
C TYR A 666 5.56 -40.75 -33.16
N PHE A 667 6.35 -40.10 -34.01
CA PHE A 667 6.21 -40.09 -35.46
C PHE A 667 7.37 -40.87 -36.08
N PRO A 668 7.19 -42.18 -36.40
CA PRO A 668 8.28 -43.03 -36.86
C PRO A 668 8.88 -42.58 -38.20
N THR A 669 8.06 -42.02 -39.11
CA THR A 669 8.52 -41.57 -40.44
C THR A 669 9.63 -40.52 -40.35
N ILE A 670 9.56 -39.63 -39.35
CA ILE A 670 10.49 -38.52 -39.17
C ILE A 670 11.40 -38.71 -37.95
N ASN A 671 11.24 -39.83 -37.25
CA ASN A 671 11.91 -40.14 -35.98
C ASN A 671 11.85 -38.95 -35.00
N MET A 672 10.63 -38.50 -34.69
CA MET A 672 10.39 -37.39 -33.76
C MET A 672 9.39 -37.78 -32.69
N THR A 673 9.69 -37.42 -31.45
CA THR A 673 8.76 -37.47 -30.33
C THR A 673 8.22 -36.07 -30.05
N VAL A 674 6.91 -35.95 -29.89
CA VAL A 674 6.24 -34.70 -29.49
C VAL A 674 5.51 -34.94 -28.18
N ILE A 675 5.78 -34.11 -27.18
CA ILE A 675 5.00 -34.11 -25.94
C ILE A 675 4.05 -32.91 -25.99
N ALA A 676 2.75 -33.20 -26.01
CA ALA A 676 1.69 -32.19 -26.03
C ALA A 676 1.11 -32.01 -24.62
N VAL A 677 1.05 -30.76 -24.16
CA VAL A 677 0.60 -30.38 -22.83
C VAL A 677 -0.72 -29.62 -22.92
N ARG A 678 -1.73 -30.05 -22.16
CA ARG A 678 -3.07 -29.44 -22.14
C ARG A 678 -3.05 -28.12 -21.38
N GLY A 679 -3.78 -27.13 -21.89
CA GLY A 679 -4.11 -25.96 -21.09
C GLY A 679 -5.35 -26.15 -20.22
N THR A 680 -5.86 -25.03 -19.73
CA THR A 680 -7.00 -24.87 -18.83
C THR A 680 -8.30 -25.39 -19.46
N ALA A 681 -8.92 -26.41 -18.86
CA ALA A 681 -10.22 -26.95 -19.27
C ALA A 681 -11.29 -26.82 -18.17
N THR A 682 -10.88 -26.53 -16.94
CA THR A 682 -11.75 -26.40 -15.76
C THR A 682 -11.41 -25.16 -14.94
N ALA A 683 -12.32 -24.73 -14.05
CA ALA A 683 -12.04 -23.63 -13.11
C ALA A 683 -10.92 -23.96 -12.10
N THR A 684 -10.71 -25.25 -11.81
CA THR A 684 -9.60 -25.71 -10.99
C THR A 684 -8.27 -25.55 -11.73
N ASP A 685 -8.22 -25.83 -13.03
CA ASP A 685 -7.05 -25.55 -13.84
C ASP A 685 -6.77 -24.04 -13.88
N ALA A 686 -7.81 -23.19 -13.97
CA ALA A 686 -7.65 -21.73 -14.04
C ALA A 686 -7.09 -21.14 -12.73
N LEU A 687 -7.41 -21.75 -11.59
CA LEU A 687 -6.82 -21.40 -10.29
C LEU A 687 -5.35 -21.82 -10.22
N GLU A 688 -4.97 -22.93 -10.85
CA GLU A 688 -3.58 -23.34 -10.98
C GLU A 688 -2.78 -22.40 -11.91
N ASP A 689 -3.39 -21.91 -12.99
CA ASP A 689 -2.80 -20.85 -13.82
C ASP A 689 -2.49 -19.63 -12.97
N LEU A 690 -3.49 -19.13 -12.24
CA LEU A 690 -3.30 -17.92 -11.49
C LEU A 690 -2.22 -18.08 -10.42
N HIS A 691 -2.07 -19.25 -9.81
CA HIS A 691 -1.06 -19.47 -8.78
C HIS A 691 0.37 -19.08 -9.20
N TYR A 692 0.82 -19.48 -10.39
CA TYR A 692 2.20 -19.23 -10.80
C TYR A 692 2.44 -17.78 -11.26
N TRP A 693 1.43 -17.16 -11.86
CA TRP A 693 1.52 -15.80 -12.43
C TRP A 693 0.82 -14.72 -11.59
N PHE A 694 0.27 -15.05 -10.42
CA PHE A 694 -0.46 -14.10 -9.58
C PHE A 694 0.42 -12.91 -9.19
N GLY A 695 1.66 -13.19 -8.74
CA GLY A 695 2.59 -12.15 -8.31
C GLY A 695 2.89 -11.14 -9.42
N VAL A 696 3.27 -11.62 -10.60
CA VAL A 696 3.55 -10.74 -11.75
C VAL A 696 2.29 -10.03 -12.25
N SER A 697 1.12 -10.67 -12.17
CA SER A 697 -0.16 -10.04 -12.52
C SER A 697 -0.48 -8.84 -11.63
N VAL A 698 -0.24 -8.96 -10.31
CA VAL A 698 -0.39 -7.85 -9.36
C VAL A 698 0.60 -6.72 -9.69
N MET A 699 1.85 -7.05 -10.00
CA MET A 699 2.86 -6.05 -10.38
C MET A 699 2.54 -5.35 -11.70
N GLN A 700 2.05 -6.08 -12.71
CA GLN A 700 1.61 -5.51 -13.99
C GLN A 700 0.36 -4.65 -13.83
N ALA A 701 -0.57 -5.01 -12.94
CA ALA A 701 -1.71 -4.14 -12.60
C ALA A 701 -1.24 -2.83 -11.95
N ALA A 702 -0.26 -2.88 -11.05
CA ALA A 702 0.36 -1.67 -10.49
C ALA A 702 1.13 -0.86 -11.56
N ASN A 703 1.71 -1.55 -12.55
CA ASN A 703 2.47 -0.95 -13.65
C ASN A 703 1.65 0.00 -14.54
N ILE A 704 0.30 -0.10 -14.50
CA ILE A 704 -0.62 0.80 -15.22
C ILE A 704 -0.51 2.24 -14.70
N PHE A 705 -0.32 2.41 -13.40
CA PHE A 705 -0.25 3.74 -12.78
C PHE A 705 1.18 4.29 -12.85
N ILE A 706 2.17 3.45 -12.56
CA ILE A 706 3.58 3.82 -12.47
C ILE A 706 4.40 2.66 -13.03
N PRO A 707 5.35 2.88 -13.97
CA PRO A 707 6.02 1.80 -14.69
C PRO A 707 7.09 1.07 -13.84
N PHE A 708 6.68 0.43 -12.74
CA PHE A 708 7.53 -0.25 -11.76
C PHE A 708 8.43 -1.32 -12.38
N LEU A 709 7.90 -2.14 -13.29
CA LEU A 709 8.66 -3.26 -13.89
C LEU A 709 9.85 -2.76 -14.74
N LYS A 710 9.76 -1.53 -15.26
CA LYS A 710 10.86 -0.89 -16.01
C LYS A 710 11.81 -0.08 -15.13
N GLN A 711 11.39 0.29 -13.92
CA GLN A 711 12.17 1.12 -12.99
C GLN A 711 12.97 0.29 -12.00
N LEU A 712 12.45 -0.87 -11.58
CA LEU A 712 13.12 -1.78 -10.67
C LEU A 712 14.14 -2.65 -11.41
N PRO A 713 15.23 -3.10 -10.75
CA PRO A 713 16.13 -4.08 -11.34
C PRO A 713 15.37 -5.36 -11.67
N SER A 714 15.49 -5.86 -12.90
CA SER A 714 14.78 -7.08 -13.35
C SER A 714 15.11 -8.29 -12.46
N GLN A 715 16.38 -8.43 -12.07
CA GLN A 715 16.83 -9.50 -11.17
C GLN A 715 16.19 -9.39 -9.78
N PHE A 716 16.00 -8.17 -9.26
CA PHE A 716 15.28 -7.97 -8.00
C PHE A 716 13.82 -8.41 -8.12
N VAL A 717 13.13 -8.04 -9.20
CA VAL A 717 11.73 -8.46 -9.45
C VAL A 717 11.64 -9.99 -9.55
N VAL A 718 12.56 -10.62 -10.28
CA VAL A 718 12.64 -12.09 -10.41
C VAL A 718 12.86 -12.75 -9.04
N GLU A 719 13.78 -12.23 -8.23
CA GLU A 719 14.04 -12.77 -6.89
C GLU A 719 12.85 -12.58 -5.96
N MET A 720 12.21 -11.41 -6.00
CA MET A 720 11.03 -11.11 -5.20
C MET A 720 9.85 -12.03 -5.55
N LEU A 721 9.58 -12.24 -6.84
CA LEU A 721 8.52 -13.12 -7.33
C LEU A 721 8.84 -14.61 -7.18
N SER A 722 10.12 -14.97 -7.09
CA SER A 722 10.54 -16.38 -6.93
C SER A 722 10.05 -17.02 -5.65
N MET A 723 9.82 -16.22 -4.59
CA MET A 723 9.38 -16.68 -3.27
C MET A 723 10.18 -17.88 -2.74
N LYS A 724 11.49 -17.97 -3.08
CA LYS A 724 12.36 -19.12 -2.78
C LYS A 724 12.38 -19.52 -1.30
N PHE A 725 12.18 -18.57 -0.39
CA PHE A 725 12.14 -18.79 1.04
C PHE A 725 10.89 -19.56 1.52
N LEU A 726 9.78 -19.52 0.77
CA LEU A 726 8.59 -20.33 1.04
C LEU A 726 8.67 -21.74 0.47
N ARG A 727 9.60 -22.02 -0.45
CA ARG A 727 9.67 -23.28 -1.20
C ARG A 727 9.68 -24.54 -0.34
N ALA A 728 10.29 -24.49 0.85
CA ALA A 728 10.32 -25.61 1.78
C ALA A 728 8.96 -25.95 2.40
N VAL A 729 8.04 -24.98 2.42
CA VAL A 729 6.69 -25.10 2.99
C VAL A 729 5.63 -25.16 1.90
N MET A 730 5.94 -24.83 0.64
CA MET A 730 5.01 -24.95 -0.48
C MET A 730 4.82 -26.43 -0.89
N PRO A 731 3.64 -26.80 -1.41
CA PRO A 731 3.45 -28.11 -2.03
C PRO A 731 4.40 -28.31 -3.22
N PRO A 732 4.70 -29.57 -3.60
CA PRO A 732 5.45 -29.85 -4.81
C PRO A 732 4.72 -29.25 -6.02
N PRO A 733 5.46 -28.66 -6.98
CA PRO A 733 4.83 -28.01 -8.12
C PRO A 733 4.14 -29.03 -9.03
N VAL A 734 2.96 -28.68 -9.54
CA VAL A 734 2.13 -29.51 -10.44
C VAL A 734 2.89 -30.01 -11.68
N TYR A 735 3.87 -29.23 -12.15
CA TYR A 735 4.66 -29.58 -13.32
C TYR A 735 5.77 -30.63 -13.07
N SER A 736 5.99 -31.08 -11.83
CA SER A 736 7.12 -31.97 -11.51
C SER A 736 7.05 -33.31 -12.26
N GLU A 737 5.86 -33.92 -12.34
CA GLU A 737 5.69 -35.18 -13.06
C GLU A 737 5.95 -35.02 -14.57
N LEU A 738 5.49 -33.92 -15.16
CA LEU A 738 5.77 -33.58 -16.55
C LEU A 738 7.28 -33.39 -16.77
N LEU A 739 7.94 -32.65 -15.88
CA LEU A 739 9.38 -32.40 -15.93
C LEU A 739 10.19 -33.70 -15.83
N ASP A 740 9.83 -34.59 -14.91
CA ASP A 740 10.48 -35.89 -14.74
C ASP A 740 10.28 -36.75 -15.98
N HIS A 741 9.07 -36.81 -16.52
CA HIS A 741 8.77 -37.55 -17.75
C HIS A 741 9.55 -37.01 -18.95
N VAL A 742 9.55 -35.69 -19.16
CA VAL A 742 10.32 -35.05 -20.24
C VAL A 742 11.80 -35.34 -20.10
N THR A 743 12.35 -35.31 -18.88
CA THR A 743 13.77 -35.62 -18.63
C THR A 743 14.09 -37.08 -18.99
N VAL A 744 13.20 -38.02 -18.69
CA VAL A 744 13.35 -39.44 -19.07
C VAL A 744 13.27 -39.60 -20.59
N VAL A 745 12.31 -38.97 -21.25
CA VAL A 745 12.12 -39.02 -22.70
C VAL A 745 13.30 -38.38 -23.42
N GLN A 746 13.78 -37.22 -22.97
CA GLN A 746 14.93 -36.54 -23.53
C GLN A 746 16.18 -37.43 -23.46
N LYS A 747 16.44 -38.09 -22.33
CA LYS A 747 17.55 -39.07 -22.22
C LYS A 747 17.40 -40.24 -23.19
N ARG A 748 16.17 -40.61 -23.54
CA ARG A 748 15.87 -41.72 -24.45
C ARG A 748 16.01 -41.32 -25.92
N VAL A 749 15.62 -40.11 -26.32
CA VAL A 749 15.52 -39.70 -27.74
C VAL A 749 16.47 -38.56 -28.15
N GLY A 750 17.13 -37.89 -27.21
CA GLY A 750 18.00 -36.75 -27.46
C GLY A 750 17.27 -35.57 -28.09
N ASP A 751 17.89 -34.94 -29.10
CA ASP A 751 17.36 -33.77 -29.83
C ASP A 751 16.12 -34.07 -30.69
N ARG A 752 15.64 -35.32 -30.72
CA ARG A 752 14.43 -35.75 -31.42
C ARG A 752 13.16 -35.58 -30.57
N LEU A 753 13.12 -34.54 -29.75
CA LEU A 753 12.02 -34.21 -28.85
C LEU A 753 11.61 -32.75 -29.00
N VAL A 754 10.30 -32.50 -29.12
CA VAL A 754 9.73 -31.15 -29.10
C VAL A 754 8.54 -31.13 -28.15
N LEU A 755 8.42 -30.06 -27.37
CA LEU A 755 7.26 -29.82 -26.50
C LEU A 755 6.29 -28.86 -27.20
N THR A 756 4.99 -29.06 -27.02
CA THR A 756 3.97 -28.13 -27.53
C THR A 756 2.79 -28.03 -26.58
N GLY A 757 2.10 -26.91 -26.60
CA GLY A 757 0.90 -26.71 -25.81
C GLY A 757 0.25 -25.35 -26.06
N HIS A 758 -0.96 -25.18 -25.55
CA HIS A 758 -1.71 -23.94 -25.67
C HIS A 758 -2.11 -23.39 -24.29
N SER A 759 -2.20 -22.06 -24.14
CA SER A 759 -2.56 -21.39 -22.88
C SER A 759 -1.63 -21.83 -21.73
N LEU A 760 -2.15 -22.26 -20.57
CA LEU A 760 -1.34 -22.88 -19.51
C LEU A 760 -0.38 -23.96 -20.03
N GLY A 761 -0.88 -24.84 -20.91
CA GLY A 761 -0.07 -25.92 -21.47
C GLY A 761 1.07 -25.41 -22.34
N GLY A 762 0.88 -24.26 -23.01
CA GLY A 762 1.94 -23.57 -23.75
C GLY A 762 3.03 -23.04 -22.82
N ALA A 763 2.64 -22.41 -21.70
CA ALA A 763 3.61 -21.95 -20.71
C ALA A 763 4.33 -23.10 -20.00
N MET A 764 3.64 -24.20 -19.68
CA MET A 764 4.27 -25.38 -19.10
C MET A 764 5.23 -26.04 -20.09
N ALA A 765 4.87 -26.14 -21.38
CA ALA A 765 5.77 -26.62 -22.42
C ALA A 765 7.00 -25.71 -22.57
N ALA A 766 6.82 -24.38 -22.58
CA ALA A 766 7.92 -23.42 -22.63
C ALA A 766 8.85 -23.52 -21.41
N MET A 767 8.29 -23.59 -20.21
CA MET A 767 9.04 -23.66 -18.96
C MET A 767 9.83 -24.99 -18.86
N VAL A 768 9.18 -26.12 -19.11
CA VAL A 768 9.84 -27.43 -19.09
C VAL A 768 10.86 -27.53 -20.23
N GLY A 769 10.57 -26.95 -21.39
CA GLY A 769 11.49 -26.88 -22.53
C GLY A 769 12.77 -26.13 -22.18
N ALA A 770 12.62 -24.91 -21.64
CA ALA A 770 13.75 -24.13 -21.15
C ALA A 770 14.52 -24.87 -20.04
N LYS A 771 13.83 -25.48 -19.08
CA LYS A 771 14.46 -26.19 -17.95
C LYS A 771 15.22 -27.46 -18.37
N THR A 772 14.72 -28.16 -19.39
CA THR A 772 15.34 -29.41 -19.88
C THR A 772 16.23 -29.19 -21.09
N HIS A 773 16.35 -27.96 -21.61
CA HIS A 773 17.03 -27.69 -22.88
C HIS A 773 16.42 -28.46 -24.06
N THR A 774 15.09 -28.49 -24.10
CA THR A 774 14.29 -29.14 -25.15
C THR A 774 13.51 -28.07 -25.91
N PRO A 775 13.54 -28.04 -27.26
CA PRO A 775 12.75 -27.09 -28.04
C PRO A 775 11.26 -27.16 -27.69
N ALA A 776 10.64 -25.99 -27.48
CA ALA A 776 9.24 -25.86 -27.12
C ALA A 776 8.50 -24.85 -28.01
N VAL A 777 7.32 -25.24 -28.48
CA VAL A 777 6.38 -24.42 -29.25
C VAL A 777 5.17 -24.10 -28.38
N SER A 778 5.10 -22.88 -27.86
CA SER A 778 4.01 -22.39 -27.03
C SER A 778 3.01 -21.61 -27.88
N PHE A 779 1.72 -21.94 -27.76
CA PHE A 779 0.64 -21.15 -28.35
C PHE A 779 -0.09 -20.38 -27.25
N SER A 780 -0.04 -19.05 -27.29
CA SER A 780 -0.73 -18.19 -26.31
C SER A 780 -0.41 -18.50 -24.84
N GLY A 781 0.76 -19.06 -24.53
CA GLY A 781 1.18 -19.22 -23.13
C GLY A 781 1.54 -17.87 -22.50
N PRO A 782 1.26 -17.67 -21.20
CA PRO A 782 1.80 -16.52 -20.46
C PRO A 782 3.34 -16.48 -20.50
N GLY A 783 3.88 -15.28 -20.29
CA GLY A 783 5.32 -15.02 -20.22
C GLY A 783 6.01 -15.74 -19.08
N LEU A 784 7.34 -15.80 -19.15
CA LEU A 784 8.18 -16.48 -18.17
C LEU A 784 9.31 -15.60 -17.64
N LEU A 785 9.53 -14.39 -18.18
CA LEU A 785 10.75 -13.64 -17.93
C LEU A 785 10.90 -13.21 -16.47
N TYR A 786 9.86 -12.66 -15.84
CA TYR A 786 9.88 -12.30 -14.43
C TYR A 786 9.61 -13.50 -13.53
N SER A 787 8.75 -14.44 -13.97
CA SER A 787 8.41 -15.64 -13.21
C SER A 787 9.48 -16.73 -13.25
N ARG A 788 10.53 -16.60 -14.07
CA ARG A 788 11.61 -17.61 -14.23
C ARG A 788 12.27 -18.01 -12.93
N GLY A 789 12.37 -17.07 -11.98
CA GLY A 789 12.93 -17.33 -10.65
C GLY A 789 12.13 -18.35 -9.84
N ARG A 790 10.82 -18.45 -10.09
CA ARG A 790 9.92 -19.44 -9.47
C ARG A 790 10.14 -20.85 -10.03
N PHE A 791 10.52 -20.94 -11.29
CA PHE A 791 10.71 -22.20 -12.01
C PHE A 791 12.17 -22.69 -11.98
N ASP A 792 13.09 -21.90 -11.42
CA ASP A 792 14.55 -22.06 -11.55
C ASP A 792 14.97 -22.21 -13.01
N VAL A 793 14.53 -21.28 -13.84
CA VAL A 793 14.87 -21.23 -15.26
C VAL A 793 15.75 -20.01 -15.53
N ASP A 794 16.78 -20.20 -16.34
CA ASP A 794 17.68 -19.14 -16.78
C ASP A 794 17.09 -18.41 -17.99
N ASP A 795 17.36 -17.12 -18.09
CA ASP A 795 16.89 -16.28 -19.21
C ASP A 795 17.42 -16.78 -20.56
N GLU A 796 18.69 -17.22 -20.59
CA GLU A 796 19.32 -17.80 -21.78
C GLU A 796 18.60 -19.06 -22.26
N SER A 797 18.18 -19.94 -21.35
CA SER A 797 17.45 -21.15 -21.73
C SER A 797 16.06 -20.84 -22.28
N ILE A 798 15.39 -19.79 -21.79
CA ILE A 798 14.13 -19.32 -22.40
C ILE A 798 14.42 -18.79 -23.80
N ARG A 799 15.49 -17.98 -23.95
CA ARG A 799 15.88 -17.41 -25.24
C ARG A 799 16.15 -18.48 -26.30
N ASP A 800 16.86 -19.54 -25.92
CA ASP A 800 17.43 -20.51 -26.85
C ASP A 800 16.49 -21.68 -27.18
N TYR A 801 15.55 -22.02 -26.29
CA TYR A 801 14.68 -23.20 -26.44
C TYR A 801 13.19 -22.91 -26.60
N VAL A 802 12.74 -21.66 -26.41
CA VAL A 802 11.30 -21.33 -26.43
C VAL A 802 10.93 -20.50 -27.66
N MET A 803 9.92 -20.97 -28.39
CA MET A 803 9.18 -20.21 -29.40
C MET A 803 7.74 -20.04 -28.94
N THR A 804 7.23 -18.81 -28.90
CA THR A 804 5.84 -18.51 -28.59
C THR A 804 5.12 -17.88 -29.78
N VAL A 805 4.01 -18.48 -30.20
CA VAL A 805 3.07 -17.88 -31.16
C VAL A 805 1.93 -17.23 -30.37
N LYS A 806 1.66 -15.95 -30.62
CA LYS A 806 0.59 -15.20 -29.94
C LYS A 806 -0.28 -14.42 -30.92
N PRO A 807 -1.62 -14.42 -30.79
CA PRO A 807 -2.49 -13.53 -31.54
C PRO A 807 -2.43 -12.11 -30.98
N ARG A 808 -2.62 -11.12 -31.84
CA ARG A 808 -2.89 -9.74 -31.41
C ARG A 808 -4.12 -9.70 -30.51
N ARG A 809 -4.10 -8.80 -29.52
CA ARG A 809 -5.17 -8.60 -28.53
C ARG A 809 -5.44 -9.79 -27.60
N ASP A 810 -4.73 -10.90 -27.71
CA ASP A 810 -4.79 -11.97 -26.71
C ASP A 810 -4.18 -11.47 -25.39
N ILE A 811 -4.94 -11.56 -24.31
CA ILE A 811 -4.55 -11.06 -22.97
C ILE A 811 -3.67 -12.04 -22.19
N VAL A 812 -3.75 -13.34 -22.47
CA VAL A 812 -3.01 -14.35 -21.72
C VAL A 812 -1.49 -14.24 -21.92
N PRO A 813 -0.96 -14.16 -23.16
CA PRO A 813 0.48 -13.97 -23.38
C PRO A 813 0.98 -12.56 -23.02
N GLN A 814 0.11 -11.67 -22.50
CA GLN A 814 0.50 -10.38 -21.92
C GLN A 814 0.77 -10.45 -20.41
N VAL A 815 0.33 -11.54 -19.76
CA VAL A 815 0.69 -11.81 -18.37
C VAL A 815 2.15 -12.23 -18.34
N ASP A 816 2.97 -11.52 -17.57
CA ASP A 816 4.44 -11.57 -17.62
C ASP A 816 5.01 -11.17 -19.00
N GLU A 817 6.34 -11.06 -19.11
CA GLU A 817 7.04 -10.82 -20.36
C GLU A 817 7.45 -12.14 -21.03
N LEU A 818 7.28 -12.18 -22.35
CA LEU A 818 7.68 -13.31 -23.19
C LEU A 818 9.17 -13.21 -23.49
N GLY A 819 9.91 -14.28 -23.21
CA GLY A 819 11.28 -14.48 -23.70
C GLY A 819 11.31 -15.37 -24.95
N GLY A 820 12.48 -15.56 -25.53
CA GLY A 820 12.65 -16.42 -26.71
C GLY A 820 12.16 -15.79 -28.01
N MET A 821 11.88 -16.63 -29.00
CA MET A 821 11.34 -16.19 -30.28
C MET A 821 9.83 -15.99 -30.15
N VAL A 822 9.35 -14.78 -30.38
CA VAL A 822 7.92 -14.44 -30.30
C VAL A 822 7.39 -14.14 -31.69
N GLN A 823 6.50 -15.00 -32.19
CA GLN A 823 5.75 -14.75 -33.39
C GLN A 823 4.38 -14.18 -33.05
N GLU A 824 4.13 -12.95 -33.48
CA GLU A 824 2.80 -12.33 -33.41
C GLU A 824 2.00 -12.66 -34.68
N ILE A 825 0.75 -13.11 -34.52
CA ILE A 825 -0.20 -13.36 -35.61
C ILE A 825 -1.44 -12.47 -35.45
N GLU A 826 -2.16 -12.21 -36.54
CA GLU A 826 -3.35 -11.37 -36.50
C GLU A 826 -4.52 -12.05 -35.76
N CYS A 827 -5.35 -11.25 -35.08
CA CYS A 827 -6.64 -11.71 -34.57
C CYS A 827 -7.76 -10.84 -35.16
N ARG A 828 -8.66 -11.47 -35.91
CA ARG A 828 -9.78 -10.78 -36.57
C ARG A 828 -11.02 -10.59 -35.70
N ARG A 829 -10.96 -11.05 -34.45
CA ARG A 829 -12.05 -10.92 -33.47
C ARG A 829 -11.83 -9.69 -32.59
N ASP A 830 -12.91 -9.08 -32.13
CA ASP A 830 -12.83 -7.92 -31.25
C ASP A 830 -12.68 -8.31 -29.77
N ASN A 831 -13.21 -9.46 -29.36
CA ASN A 831 -13.11 -9.93 -27.98
C ASN A 831 -11.71 -10.54 -27.70
N PRO A 832 -10.94 -9.99 -26.74
CA PRO A 832 -9.63 -10.53 -26.34
C PRO A 832 -9.64 -12.01 -25.95
N LEU A 833 -10.68 -12.46 -25.22
CA LEU A 833 -10.83 -13.87 -24.84
C LEU A 833 -11.13 -14.77 -26.04
N ALA A 834 -11.74 -14.23 -27.09
CA ALA A 834 -11.97 -14.97 -28.32
C ALA A 834 -10.70 -15.04 -29.19
N CYS A 835 -9.79 -14.07 -29.07
CA CYS A 835 -8.45 -14.13 -29.65
C CYS A 835 -7.59 -15.21 -29.00
N HIS A 836 -7.76 -15.45 -27.70
CA HIS A 836 -7.06 -16.51 -26.97
C HIS A 836 -7.41 -17.94 -27.40
N SER A 837 -8.45 -18.16 -28.20
CA SER A 837 -8.89 -19.51 -28.59
C SER A 837 -7.87 -20.22 -29.51
N THR A 838 -7.72 -21.53 -29.37
CA THR A 838 -6.95 -22.40 -30.30
C THR A 838 -7.43 -22.25 -31.75
N VAL A 839 -8.72 -21.98 -31.96
CA VAL A 839 -9.32 -21.75 -33.28
C VAL A 839 -8.66 -20.58 -34.01
N THR A 840 -8.33 -19.51 -33.29
CA THR A 840 -7.65 -18.33 -33.85
C THR A 840 -6.29 -18.73 -34.43
N HIS A 841 -5.50 -19.49 -33.68
CA HIS A 841 -4.21 -20.01 -34.14
C HIS A 841 -4.35 -20.90 -35.36
N MET A 842 -5.22 -21.92 -35.29
CA MET A 842 -5.37 -22.89 -36.36
C MET A 842 -5.85 -22.23 -37.66
N CYS A 843 -6.85 -21.37 -37.61
CA CYS A 843 -7.41 -20.74 -38.80
C CYS A 843 -6.45 -19.70 -39.41
N GLU A 844 -5.85 -18.82 -38.60
CA GLU A 844 -4.93 -17.79 -39.11
C GLU A 844 -3.63 -18.41 -39.65
N LEU A 845 -3.04 -19.39 -38.96
CA LEU A 845 -1.85 -20.09 -39.44
C LEU A 845 -2.16 -20.91 -40.70
N TYR A 846 -3.33 -21.55 -40.78
CA TYR A 846 -3.74 -22.24 -42.01
C TYR A 846 -3.90 -21.28 -43.19
N ALA A 847 -4.49 -20.10 -42.97
CA ALA A 847 -4.65 -19.11 -44.05
C ALA A 847 -3.33 -18.45 -44.48
N ALA A 848 -2.38 -18.28 -43.55
CA ALA A 848 -1.10 -17.62 -43.81
C ALA A 848 -0.04 -18.60 -44.33
N CYS A 849 0.12 -19.76 -43.68
CA CYS A 849 1.16 -20.75 -43.97
C CYS A 849 0.68 -21.86 -44.91
N GLY A 850 -0.63 -22.02 -45.10
CA GLY A 850 -1.21 -23.17 -45.79
C GLY A 850 -1.12 -24.45 -44.96
N ASP A 851 -1.38 -25.60 -45.60
CA ASP A 851 -1.24 -26.92 -44.97
C ASP A 851 -0.37 -27.83 -45.84
N LYS A 852 0.87 -28.08 -45.38
CA LYS A 852 1.84 -28.96 -46.04
C LYS A 852 1.31 -30.39 -46.18
N ARG A 853 0.42 -30.81 -45.28
CA ARG A 853 -0.15 -32.17 -45.21
C ARG A 853 -1.42 -32.35 -46.03
N LYS A 854 -1.93 -31.28 -46.67
CA LYS A 854 -3.12 -31.31 -47.53
C LYS A 854 -4.35 -31.92 -46.84
N ARG A 855 -4.54 -31.65 -45.55
CA ARG A 855 -5.72 -32.13 -44.81
C ARG A 855 -6.97 -31.44 -45.32
N ASP A 856 -8.13 -32.05 -45.07
CA ASP A 856 -9.42 -31.47 -45.45
C ASP A 856 -9.97 -30.56 -44.34
N TRP A 857 -9.93 -29.25 -44.60
CA TRP A 857 -10.45 -28.18 -43.74
C TRP A 857 -11.89 -27.81 -44.06
N SER A 858 -12.58 -28.48 -44.99
CA SER A 858 -13.94 -28.14 -45.42
C SER A 858 -14.98 -28.22 -44.30
N LYS A 859 -14.70 -29.03 -43.26
CA LYS A 859 -15.55 -29.20 -42.06
C LYS A 859 -15.15 -28.30 -40.88
N ALA A 860 -14.08 -27.51 -41.01
CA ALA A 860 -13.69 -26.52 -40.00
C ALA A 860 -14.55 -25.25 -40.13
N THR A 861 -15.85 -25.35 -39.84
CA THR A 861 -16.80 -24.23 -39.95
C THR A 861 -16.41 -23.04 -39.09
N GLN A 862 -15.69 -23.28 -37.99
CA GLN A 862 -15.15 -22.24 -37.12
C GLN A 862 -14.15 -21.32 -37.85
N CYS A 863 -13.45 -21.80 -38.88
CA CYS A 863 -12.59 -20.94 -39.70
C CYS A 863 -13.40 -20.05 -40.63
N GLN A 864 -14.55 -20.51 -41.14
CA GLN A 864 -15.44 -19.65 -41.91
C GLN A 864 -15.98 -18.52 -41.04
N GLU A 865 -16.38 -18.83 -39.80
CA GLU A 865 -16.78 -17.83 -38.82
C GLU A 865 -15.63 -16.89 -38.44
N TYR A 866 -14.41 -17.39 -38.29
CA TYR A 866 -13.23 -16.55 -38.02
C TYR A 866 -12.92 -15.54 -39.14
N PHE A 867 -13.10 -15.93 -40.41
CA PHE A 867 -12.81 -15.05 -41.56
C PHE A 867 -13.97 -14.18 -42.03
N HIS A 868 -15.21 -14.60 -41.77
CA HIS A 868 -16.42 -13.96 -42.29
C HIS A 868 -17.42 -13.52 -41.21
N GLY A 869 -17.12 -13.76 -39.93
CA GLY A 869 -17.94 -13.37 -38.80
C GLY A 869 -17.96 -11.86 -38.61
N ASN A 870 -19.19 -11.33 -38.51
CA ASN A 870 -19.49 -9.95 -38.11
C ASN A 870 -19.24 -9.72 -36.63
#